data_AF-A0A1B6DGQ0-F1
#
_entry.id   AF-A0A1B6DGQ0-F1
#
_cell.length_a   1.000
_cell.length_b   1.000
_cell.length_c   1.000
_cell.angle_alpha   90.00
_cell.angle_beta   90.00
_cell.angle_gamma   90.00
#
_symmetry.space_group_name_H-M   'P 1'
#
loop_
_entity.id
_entity.type
_entity.pdbx_description
1 polymer ?
#
loop_
_entity_poly.entity_id
_entity_poly.type
_entity_poly.pdbx_seq_one_letter_code
_entity_poly.pdbx_strand_id
1 'polypeptide(L)'
;MQDVIKAKNHLKQNLKWISIKSLPIRSQVIAILSEVPGYSLPLSKFVEIYQIRYCSTLDTSNLNLLSDICNIGESVKSGGPVISLNIASKEQKNTCGGCLSSNLSGSSLPKVKLRLSEFSRNLKQLLLTHNNIVPLSNLLQCYEANFGQIIVKHDGVPLEYMIMWSPGVKLDQNLKAVQIPEKESSKDKRKLGPEVFNFSNDLIELIRAQPRCQLLFKQLIELCYNHFGEECIQNSGFSKLKDLMLDLSDYIQVIGSDYNQVAVLTPEIQRNYFSEVLRQILRNTPNKQFKLPEFEMLHERLLGIKFDPVCYGLCYLEDLLTQFDGSLINVTGSGPSYVVSLQENNEMTKKNILRFESEVLELLSLSPDYRLEFSKFIGAYYQHFKRNCKISDYGFTRLAPLLNSMSHIVKIEDIGNIRYIVLTIEKKIYVVGQQILHLLKGFKSPPQLPVCMLTIKFHDNYGYTLKPESFGCVSVFHLLEKLSPKFEICNIDGLAVLTLPNQHLQNLSLQVRKILMEQPNAKMTLTNFQKIYQRLYNCDCNLETLEISLADIVKVRQDKSKEIIIQLTSLQLFSRDVYMLLTKSGGRLTLGSFETSYMRMFGTAIQPKLYGFQSVFTLLQAIPETVEIKGKGNKQILILNKELYDCSIEMPGRVEINIKINESPKDFVPPNPKECPRPLFPPKVTEEIWDTENNQEKSNALVSANNIRKIRLAAQFQTPIQFK
;
A
#
# COMPACT_ATOMS: atom_id res chain seq x y z
N MET A 1 21.67 5.35 37.69
CA MET A 1 21.90 5.59 36.24
C MET A 1 23.16 4.87 35.73
N GLN A 2 24.31 4.94 36.43
CA GLN A 2 25.50 4.15 36.10
C GLN A 2 25.30 2.62 36.16
N ASP A 3 24.48 2.11 37.09
CA ASP A 3 24.18 0.67 37.17
C ASP A 3 23.30 0.16 36.03
N VAL A 4 22.43 1.03 35.50
CA VAL A 4 21.59 0.73 34.33
C VAL A 4 22.45 0.70 33.05
N ILE A 5 23.45 1.57 32.94
CA ILE A 5 24.41 1.59 31.83
C ILE A 5 25.35 0.37 31.90
N LYS A 6 25.80 -0.02 33.11
CA LYS A 6 26.55 -1.28 33.32
C LYS A 6 25.72 -2.51 32.96
N ALA A 7 24.44 -2.56 33.37
CA ALA A 7 23.53 -3.65 33.03
C ALA A 7 23.24 -3.72 31.52
N LYS A 8 23.04 -2.58 30.84
CA LYS A 8 22.81 -2.50 29.39
C LYS A 8 24.05 -2.89 28.58
N ASN A 9 25.25 -2.55 29.05
CA ASN A 9 26.52 -2.98 28.45
C ASN A 9 26.81 -4.47 28.71
N HIS A 10 26.47 -5.00 29.90
CA HIS A 10 26.52 -6.44 30.19
C HIS A 10 25.53 -7.22 29.32
N LEU A 11 24.31 -6.72 29.12
CA LEU A 11 23.31 -7.31 28.24
C LEU A 11 23.71 -7.24 26.76
N LYS A 12 24.30 -6.14 26.28
CA LYS A 12 24.83 -6.02 24.90
C LYS A 12 26.01 -6.94 24.64
N GLN A 13 26.95 -7.06 25.59
CA GLN A 13 28.03 -8.04 25.50
C GLN A 13 27.43 -9.45 25.51
N ASN A 14 26.56 -9.78 26.46
CA ASN A 14 25.89 -11.07 26.54
C ASN A 14 25.08 -11.41 25.28
N LEU A 15 24.42 -10.46 24.61
CA LEU A 15 23.71 -10.69 23.35
C LEU A 15 24.66 -10.97 22.16
N LYS A 16 25.85 -10.35 22.16
CA LYS A 16 26.92 -10.65 21.19
C LYS A 16 27.48 -12.06 21.41
N TRP A 17 27.61 -12.49 22.67
CA TRP A 17 28.01 -13.85 23.06
C TRP A 17 26.88 -14.89 22.84
N ILE A 18 25.61 -14.53 23.02
CA ILE A 18 24.44 -15.41 22.78
C ILE A 18 24.32 -15.77 21.30
N SER A 19 24.55 -14.81 20.38
CA SER A 19 24.58 -15.09 18.93
C SER A 19 25.79 -15.94 18.50
N ILE A 20 26.83 -16.02 19.33
CA ILE A 20 28.03 -16.82 19.07
C ILE A 20 27.88 -18.23 19.70
N LYS A 21 27.14 -18.37 20.80
CA LYS A 21 26.78 -19.66 21.43
C LYS A 21 25.85 -20.53 20.57
N SER A 22 25.10 -19.94 19.63
CA SER A 22 24.18 -20.66 18.74
C SER A 22 24.82 -21.21 17.45
N LEU A 23 26.12 -20.96 17.23
CA LEU A 23 26.86 -21.56 16.11
C LEU A 23 27.00 -23.08 16.31
N PRO A 24 26.97 -23.91 15.25
CA PRO A 24 27.33 -25.32 15.37
C PRO A 24 28.76 -25.47 15.90
N ILE A 25 29.01 -26.51 16.73
CA ILE A 25 30.33 -26.79 17.35
C ILE A 25 31.46 -26.69 16.32
N ARG A 26 31.23 -27.20 15.11
CA ARG A 26 32.14 -27.12 13.97
C ARG A 26 32.63 -25.70 13.66
N SER A 27 31.70 -24.73 13.57
CA SER A 27 32.02 -23.33 13.28
C SER A 27 32.69 -22.64 14.48
N GLN A 28 32.36 -23.06 15.70
CA GLN A 28 33.00 -22.56 16.93
C GLN A 28 34.48 -22.97 16.99
N VAL A 29 34.78 -24.22 16.66
CA VAL A 29 36.15 -24.77 16.61
C VAL A 29 36.98 -24.04 15.54
N ILE A 30 36.43 -23.85 14.34
CA ILE A 30 37.08 -23.11 13.23
C ILE A 30 37.39 -21.67 13.63
N ALA A 31 36.43 -20.97 14.26
CA ALA A 31 36.60 -19.58 14.66
C ALA A 31 37.79 -19.39 15.62
N ILE A 32 37.88 -20.20 16.68
CA ILE A 32 39.02 -20.13 17.62
C ILE A 32 40.34 -20.40 16.92
N LEU A 33 40.43 -21.49 16.15
CA LEU A 33 41.69 -21.92 15.53
C LEU A 33 42.14 -20.95 14.43
N SER A 34 41.21 -20.30 13.73
CA SER A 34 41.49 -19.30 12.68
C SER A 34 42.07 -17.99 13.21
N GLU A 35 41.88 -17.68 14.49
CA GLU A 35 42.38 -16.46 15.13
C GLU A 35 43.82 -16.63 15.67
N VAL A 36 44.35 -17.85 15.72
CA VAL A 36 45.65 -18.15 16.31
C VAL A 36 46.71 -18.32 15.20
N PRO A 37 47.89 -17.68 15.32
CA PRO A 37 48.95 -17.82 14.33
C PRO A 37 49.40 -19.28 14.20
N GLY A 38 49.46 -19.78 12.96
CA GLY A 38 49.78 -21.17 12.65
C GLY A 38 48.61 -22.16 12.80
N TYR A 39 47.38 -21.66 13.02
CA TYR A 39 46.15 -22.45 13.12
C TYR A 39 46.20 -23.59 14.13
N SER A 40 47.08 -23.48 15.13
CA SER A 40 47.41 -24.56 16.05
C SER A 40 47.70 -24.01 17.44
N LEU A 41 47.19 -24.69 18.47
CA LEU A 41 47.42 -24.34 19.87
C LEU A 41 47.35 -25.57 20.77
N PRO A 42 47.99 -25.53 21.96
CA PRO A 42 47.86 -26.59 22.95
C PRO A 42 46.39 -26.90 23.26
N LEU A 43 46.05 -28.18 23.31
CA LEU A 43 44.66 -28.65 23.49
C LEU A 43 44.06 -28.14 24.81
N SER A 44 44.85 -28.10 25.88
CA SER A 44 44.45 -27.53 27.16
C SER A 44 44.04 -26.06 27.05
N LYS A 45 44.84 -25.27 26.32
CA LYS A 45 44.57 -23.84 26.09
C LYS A 45 43.39 -23.63 25.15
N PHE A 46 43.16 -24.54 24.21
CA PHE A 46 41.97 -24.51 23.35
C PHE A 46 40.70 -24.76 24.15
N VAL A 47 40.68 -25.78 25.01
CA VAL A 47 39.52 -26.09 25.85
C VAL A 47 39.23 -24.94 26.80
N GLU A 48 40.25 -24.31 27.38
CA GLU A 48 40.11 -23.11 28.21
C GLU A 48 39.51 -21.93 27.43
N ILE A 49 40.05 -21.61 26.24
CA ILE A 49 39.51 -20.54 25.38
C ILE A 49 38.08 -20.86 24.95
N TYR A 50 37.78 -22.12 24.60
CA TYR A 50 36.45 -22.56 24.20
C TYR A 50 35.45 -22.41 25.35
N GLN A 51 35.83 -22.83 26.56
CA GLN A 51 35.00 -22.72 27.75
C GLN A 51 34.76 -21.25 28.14
N ILE A 52 35.77 -20.39 28.03
CA ILE A 52 35.62 -18.96 28.28
C ILE A 52 34.74 -18.30 27.21
N ARG A 53 34.97 -18.61 25.93
CA ARG A 53 34.35 -17.95 24.76
C ARG A 53 32.91 -18.40 24.53
N TYR A 54 32.58 -19.65 24.82
CA TYR A 54 31.26 -20.25 24.54
C TYR A 54 30.52 -20.68 25.81
N CYS A 55 31.10 -20.54 27.00
CA CYS A 55 30.56 -21.03 28.28
C CYS A 55 30.08 -22.50 28.20
N SER A 56 30.81 -23.32 27.46
CA SER A 56 30.50 -24.73 27.18
C SER A 56 31.76 -25.55 27.29
N THR A 57 31.67 -26.76 27.84
CA THR A 57 32.77 -27.71 27.90
C THR A 57 32.74 -28.60 26.67
N LEU A 58 33.91 -28.83 26.08
CA LEU A 58 34.05 -29.66 24.89
C LEU A 58 34.88 -30.89 25.23
N ASP A 59 34.25 -32.06 25.18
CA ASP A 59 34.96 -33.33 25.36
C ASP A 59 35.85 -33.64 24.16
N THR A 60 37.02 -34.23 24.43
CA THR A 60 38.00 -34.65 23.40
C THR A 60 37.40 -35.64 22.40
N SER A 61 36.41 -36.43 22.81
CA SER A 61 35.61 -37.32 21.96
C SER A 61 34.86 -36.57 20.86
N ASN A 62 34.32 -35.38 21.15
CA ASN A 62 33.60 -34.55 20.17
C ASN A 62 34.53 -33.88 19.17
N LEU A 63 35.77 -33.59 19.58
CA LEU A 63 36.81 -33.10 18.68
C LEU A 63 37.32 -34.18 17.73
N ASN A 64 37.42 -35.43 18.20
CA ASN A 64 37.79 -36.57 17.36
C ASN A 64 36.74 -36.87 16.26
N LEU A 65 35.46 -36.55 16.52
CA LEU A 65 34.38 -36.61 15.53
C LEU A 65 34.49 -35.52 14.45
N LEU A 66 35.33 -34.50 14.66
CA LEU A 66 35.60 -33.38 13.77
C LEU A 66 36.98 -33.50 13.08
N SER A 67 37.44 -34.73 12.85
CA SER A 67 38.74 -35.03 12.22
C SER A 67 38.88 -34.46 10.81
N ASP A 68 37.77 -34.10 10.16
CA ASP A 68 37.72 -33.46 8.85
C ASP A 68 38.01 -31.94 8.89
N ILE A 69 38.02 -31.32 10.07
CA ILE A 69 38.33 -29.88 10.26
C ILE A 69 39.43 -29.60 11.27
N CYS A 70 39.73 -30.50 12.20
CA CYS A 70 40.83 -30.33 13.15
C CYS A 70 41.53 -31.67 13.43
N ASN A 71 42.84 -31.61 13.65
CA ASN A 71 43.64 -32.76 14.04
C ASN A 71 44.24 -32.53 15.43
N ILE A 72 44.20 -33.56 16.29
CA ILE A 72 44.82 -33.57 17.60
C ILE A 72 46.06 -34.46 17.51
N GLY A 73 47.24 -33.84 17.64
CA GLY A 73 48.52 -34.54 17.59
C GLY A 73 49.46 -34.05 18.69
N GLU A 74 50.66 -34.64 18.78
CA GLU A 74 51.67 -34.21 19.75
C GLU A 74 52.61 -33.17 19.13
N SER A 75 52.88 -32.09 19.87
CA SER A 75 53.83 -31.06 19.43
C SER A 75 55.27 -31.48 19.72
N VAL A 76 56.10 -31.45 18.68
CA VAL A 76 57.55 -31.71 18.74
C VAL A 76 58.30 -30.69 19.63
N LYS A 77 57.71 -29.51 19.89
CA LYS A 77 58.35 -28.43 20.68
C LYS A 77 57.89 -28.36 22.13
N SER A 78 56.74 -28.94 22.49
CA SER A 78 56.12 -28.76 23.81
C SER A 78 55.64 -30.05 24.48
N GLY A 79 55.83 -31.22 23.85
CA GLY A 79 55.60 -32.54 24.48
C GLY A 79 54.19 -32.82 24.97
N GLY A 80 53.18 -32.11 24.45
CA GLY A 80 51.78 -32.25 24.87
C GLY A 80 50.80 -32.21 23.70
N PRO A 81 49.53 -32.60 23.93
CA PRO A 81 48.51 -32.64 22.89
C PRO A 81 48.20 -31.24 22.38
N VAL A 82 48.22 -31.09 21.05
CA VAL A 82 47.99 -29.86 20.32
C VAL A 82 46.86 -30.10 19.33
N ILE A 83 45.90 -29.19 19.30
CA ILE A 83 44.86 -29.16 18.29
C ILE A 83 45.29 -28.20 17.18
N SER A 84 45.12 -28.64 15.94
CA SER A 84 45.44 -27.88 14.73
C SER A 84 44.24 -27.90 13.79
N LEU A 85 43.94 -26.79 13.13
CA LEU A 85 42.94 -26.79 12.09
C LEU A 85 43.48 -27.62 10.93
N ASN A 86 42.65 -28.51 10.41
CA ASN A 86 42.98 -29.43 9.34
C ASN A 86 42.92 -28.70 7.98
N ILE A 87 43.71 -27.64 7.87
CA ILE A 87 44.03 -26.97 6.61
C ILE A 87 45.06 -27.82 5.84
N ALA A 88 45.78 -28.72 6.54
CA ALA A 88 46.89 -29.48 5.97
C ALA A 88 46.51 -30.81 5.27
N SER A 89 45.38 -31.47 5.57
CA SER A 89 45.08 -32.79 4.95
C SER A 89 44.11 -32.77 3.76
N LYS A 90 43.85 -31.59 3.17
CA LYS A 90 43.33 -31.44 1.81
C LYS A 90 44.28 -30.65 0.90
N GLU A 91 45.58 -30.63 1.24
CA GLU A 91 46.65 -29.98 0.47
C GLU A 91 47.01 -30.66 -0.87
N GLN A 92 46.24 -31.65 -1.36
CA GLN A 92 46.54 -32.31 -2.64
C GLN A 92 45.54 -32.13 -3.79
N LYS A 93 44.53 -31.24 -3.67
CA LYS A 93 43.68 -30.87 -4.84
C LYS A 93 43.27 -29.39 -4.93
N ASN A 94 44.01 -28.47 -4.30
CA ASN A 94 43.80 -27.03 -4.51
C ASN A 94 44.95 -26.47 -5.36
N THR A 95 44.63 -26.09 -6.60
CA THR A 95 45.55 -25.66 -7.67
C THR A 95 46.16 -24.27 -7.49
N CYS A 96 46.38 -23.80 -6.26
CA CYS A 96 47.00 -22.50 -6.03
C CYS A 96 48.09 -22.61 -4.95
N GLY A 97 49.30 -22.95 -5.38
CA GLY A 97 50.51 -23.06 -4.52
C GLY A 97 51.02 -21.75 -3.92
N GLY A 98 50.27 -20.65 -4.01
CA GLY A 98 50.64 -19.32 -3.51
C GLY A 98 49.99 -18.92 -2.18
N CYS A 99 49.12 -19.73 -1.59
CA CYS A 99 48.43 -19.40 -0.33
C CYS A 99 49.34 -19.48 0.91
N LEU A 100 50.60 -19.91 0.75
CA LEU A 100 51.61 -19.97 1.80
C LEU A 100 52.50 -18.73 1.67
N SER A 101 52.36 -17.82 2.65
CA SER A 101 53.18 -16.62 2.91
C SER A 101 52.69 -15.29 2.33
N SER A 102 51.99 -14.50 3.16
CA SER A 102 52.39 -13.12 3.46
C SER A 102 51.52 -12.52 4.57
N ASN A 103 52.19 -11.93 5.55
CA ASN A 103 51.59 -11.10 6.59
C ASN A 103 51.00 -9.84 5.95
N LEU A 104 49.70 -9.83 5.66
CA LEU A 104 48.93 -8.59 5.52
C LEU A 104 48.04 -8.44 6.75
N SER A 105 48.69 -8.15 7.88
CA SER A 105 48.04 -7.61 9.06
C SER A 105 47.39 -6.26 8.73
N GLY A 106 46.08 -6.26 8.48
CA GLY A 106 45.21 -5.10 8.69
C GLY A 106 45.07 -4.06 7.56
N SER A 107 45.46 -4.34 6.31
CA SER A 107 45.21 -3.40 5.20
C SER A 107 43.79 -3.54 4.62
N SER A 108 43.14 -2.42 4.31
CA SER A 108 41.85 -2.36 3.60
C SER A 108 42.03 -2.86 2.17
N LEU A 109 41.02 -3.51 1.57
CA LEU A 109 41.12 -3.89 0.16
C LEU A 109 41.18 -2.64 -0.74
N PRO A 110 41.82 -2.75 -1.91
CA PRO A 110 42.01 -1.61 -2.80
C PRO A 110 40.69 -1.14 -3.42
N LYS A 111 40.72 0.09 -3.94
CA LYS A 111 39.72 0.56 -4.91
C LYS A 111 40.07 0.04 -6.29
N VAL A 112 39.05 -0.42 -7.02
CA VAL A 112 39.22 -1.18 -8.27
C VAL A 112 38.33 -0.63 -9.37
N LYS A 113 38.71 -0.88 -10.63
CA LYS A 113 37.88 -0.57 -11.80
C LYS A 113 37.61 -1.84 -12.61
N LEU A 114 36.57 -2.58 -12.24
CA LEU A 114 36.26 -3.91 -12.79
C LEU A 114 34.82 -3.98 -13.31
N ARG A 115 34.59 -4.81 -14.34
CA ARG A 115 33.24 -5.16 -14.78
C ARG A 115 32.59 -6.08 -13.75
N LEU A 116 31.38 -5.71 -13.28
CA LEU A 116 30.69 -6.47 -12.24
C LEU A 116 30.38 -7.90 -12.67
N SER A 117 29.98 -8.08 -13.94
CA SER A 117 29.62 -9.39 -14.50
C SER A 117 30.79 -10.38 -14.48
N GLU A 118 31.97 -9.93 -14.92
CA GLU A 118 33.20 -10.71 -14.91
C GLU A 118 33.67 -11.01 -13.48
N PHE A 119 33.75 -9.97 -12.65
CA PHE A 119 34.16 -10.11 -11.25
C PHE A 119 33.24 -11.06 -10.48
N SER A 120 31.92 -10.92 -10.62
CA SER A 120 30.93 -11.79 -9.93
C SER A 120 31.08 -13.26 -10.34
N ARG A 121 31.35 -13.52 -11.62
CA ARG A 121 31.58 -14.88 -12.14
C ARG A 121 32.86 -15.48 -11.55
N ASN A 122 33.97 -14.74 -11.63
CA ASN A 122 35.26 -15.18 -11.13
C ASN A 122 35.24 -15.36 -9.61
N LEU A 123 34.61 -14.45 -8.86
CA LEU A 123 34.47 -14.53 -7.41
C LEU A 123 33.68 -15.77 -6.97
N LYS A 124 32.57 -16.09 -7.65
CA LYS A 124 31.83 -17.33 -7.38
C LYS A 124 32.67 -18.57 -7.64
N GLN A 125 33.37 -18.61 -8.76
CA GLN A 125 34.26 -19.72 -9.09
C GLN A 125 35.36 -19.87 -8.03
N LEU A 126 35.94 -18.76 -7.57
CA LEU A 126 36.92 -18.75 -6.49
C LEU A 126 36.35 -19.32 -5.19
N LEU A 127 35.15 -18.89 -4.78
CA LEU A 127 34.52 -19.36 -3.56
C LEU A 127 34.23 -20.86 -3.63
N LEU A 128 33.77 -21.36 -4.78
CA LEU A 128 33.52 -22.78 -4.99
C LEU A 128 34.79 -23.64 -4.85
N THR A 129 35.95 -23.13 -5.27
CA THR A 129 37.24 -23.84 -5.07
C THR A 129 37.79 -23.71 -3.66
N HIS A 130 37.23 -22.83 -2.83
CA HIS A 130 37.67 -22.55 -1.46
C HIS A 130 36.57 -22.91 -0.43
N ASN A 131 35.84 -24.01 -0.65
CA ASN A 131 34.80 -24.49 0.26
C ASN A 131 33.78 -23.40 0.67
N ASN A 132 33.36 -22.58 -0.31
CA ASN A 132 32.39 -21.50 -0.16
C ASN A 132 32.82 -20.32 0.73
N ILE A 133 34.06 -20.25 1.22
CA ILE A 133 34.53 -19.15 2.08
C ILE A 133 35.98 -18.74 1.80
N VAL A 134 36.23 -17.43 1.65
CA VAL A 134 37.57 -16.86 1.46
C VAL A 134 37.77 -15.68 2.43
N PRO A 135 38.77 -15.72 3.32
CA PRO A 135 39.13 -14.58 4.17
C PRO A 135 39.53 -13.34 3.35
N LEU A 136 39.11 -12.15 3.78
CA LEU A 136 39.41 -10.90 3.06
C LEU A 136 40.91 -10.64 2.94
N SER A 137 41.72 -11.07 3.92
CA SER A 137 43.17 -10.95 3.89
C SER A 137 43.83 -11.66 2.70
N ASN A 138 43.21 -12.75 2.23
CA ASN A 138 43.75 -13.61 1.19
C ASN A 138 43.00 -13.43 -0.14
N LEU A 139 41.87 -12.73 -0.12
CA LEU A 139 40.98 -12.61 -1.28
C LEU A 139 41.69 -12.09 -2.52
N LEU A 140 42.48 -11.01 -2.39
CA LEU A 140 43.17 -10.41 -3.51
C LEU A 140 44.18 -11.39 -4.13
N GLN A 141 45.02 -12.02 -3.30
CA GLN A 141 46.02 -12.99 -3.76
C GLN A 141 45.38 -14.22 -4.41
N CYS A 142 44.34 -14.77 -3.78
CA CYS A 142 43.60 -15.91 -4.30
C CYS A 142 42.91 -15.58 -5.63
N TYR A 143 42.37 -14.36 -5.78
CA TYR A 143 41.77 -13.92 -7.02
C TYR A 143 42.83 -13.77 -8.12
N GLU A 144 43.94 -13.08 -7.82
CA GLU A 144 44.99 -12.78 -8.80
C GLU A 144 45.70 -14.04 -9.30
N ALA A 145 45.87 -15.04 -8.44
CA ALA A 145 46.46 -16.32 -8.81
C ALA A 145 45.59 -17.14 -9.79
N ASN A 146 44.27 -16.98 -9.79
CA ASN A 146 43.35 -17.77 -10.61
C ASN A 146 42.82 -17.03 -11.84
N PHE A 147 42.72 -15.70 -11.78
CA PHE A 147 42.01 -14.91 -12.80
C PHE A 147 42.82 -13.72 -13.33
N GLY A 148 44.05 -13.53 -12.86
CA GLY A 148 44.93 -12.42 -13.27
C GLY A 148 44.82 -11.18 -12.37
N GLN A 149 45.76 -10.25 -12.54
CA GLN A 149 45.90 -9.07 -11.67
C GLN A 149 44.68 -8.16 -11.72
N ILE A 150 44.27 -7.65 -10.54
CA ILE A 150 43.19 -6.67 -10.45
C ILE A 150 43.73 -5.27 -10.72
N ILE A 151 43.07 -4.53 -11.61
CA ILE A 151 43.42 -3.14 -11.89
C ILE A 151 43.01 -2.26 -10.71
N VAL A 152 43.98 -1.94 -9.86
CA VAL A 152 43.84 -1.00 -8.73
C VAL A 152 43.84 0.43 -9.26
N LYS A 153 42.81 1.20 -8.90
CA LYS A 153 42.72 2.63 -9.22
C LYS A 153 42.13 3.42 -8.07
N HIS A 154 42.77 4.52 -7.71
CA HIS A 154 42.34 5.38 -6.60
C HIS A 154 40.98 6.05 -6.84
N ASP A 155 40.58 6.24 -8.11
CA ASP A 155 39.29 6.78 -8.50
C ASP A 155 38.17 5.73 -8.63
N GLY A 156 38.46 4.44 -8.40
CA GLY A 156 37.52 3.33 -8.53
C GLY A 156 36.59 3.10 -7.32
N VAL A 157 35.88 1.98 -7.36
CA VAL A 157 34.96 1.51 -6.30
C VAL A 157 35.74 0.63 -5.30
N PRO A 158 35.53 0.75 -3.97
CA PRO A 158 36.12 -0.17 -3.01
C PRO A 158 35.81 -1.64 -3.33
N LEU A 159 36.81 -2.52 -3.30
CA LEU A 159 36.63 -3.94 -3.65
C LEU A 159 35.63 -4.64 -2.71
N GLU A 160 35.62 -4.29 -1.41
CA GLU A 160 34.60 -4.75 -0.45
C GLU A 160 33.19 -4.44 -0.94
N TYR A 161 33.00 -3.27 -1.55
CA TYR A 161 31.71 -2.85 -2.05
C TYR A 161 31.31 -3.60 -3.33
N MET A 162 32.26 -3.85 -4.24
CA MET A 162 32.02 -4.69 -5.42
C MET A 162 31.58 -6.12 -5.05
N ILE A 163 32.09 -6.67 -3.95
CA ILE A 163 31.65 -7.98 -3.41
C ILE A 163 30.17 -7.93 -3.01
N MET A 164 29.71 -6.83 -2.40
CA MET A 164 28.31 -6.68 -2.00
C MET A 164 27.34 -6.62 -3.19
N TRP A 165 27.79 -6.13 -4.34
CA TRP A 165 27.02 -6.13 -5.59
C TRP A 165 26.98 -7.49 -6.28
N SER A 166 27.82 -8.45 -5.89
CA SER A 166 27.93 -9.76 -6.53
C SER A 166 26.77 -10.68 -6.11
N PRO A 167 25.89 -11.11 -7.03
CA PRO A 167 24.68 -11.86 -6.66
C PRO A 167 25.01 -13.21 -6.01
N GLY A 168 24.40 -13.55 -4.87
CA GLY A 168 24.58 -14.87 -4.23
C GLY A 168 25.87 -15.03 -3.43
N VAL A 169 26.59 -13.92 -3.19
CA VAL A 169 27.76 -13.86 -2.33
C VAL A 169 27.47 -12.90 -1.17
N LYS A 170 28.04 -13.16 0.00
CA LYS A 170 27.88 -12.32 1.20
C LYS A 170 29.23 -11.92 1.78
N LEU A 171 29.38 -10.63 2.01
CA LEU A 171 30.46 -10.09 2.84
C LEU A 171 30.08 -10.26 4.31
N ASP A 172 30.83 -11.06 5.06
CA ASP A 172 30.67 -11.20 6.50
C ASP A 172 31.71 -10.34 7.22
N GLN A 173 31.26 -9.20 7.76
CA GLN A 173 32.12 -8.26 8.45
C GLN A 173 32.63 -8.80 9.81
N ASN A 174 31.93 -9.75 10.42
CA ASN A 174 32.37 -10.35 11.69
C ASN A 174 33.49 -11.34 11.44
N LEU A 175 33.34 -12.18 10.42
CA LEU A 175 34.36 -13.16 10.02
C LEU A 175 35.47 -12.56 9.16
N LYS A 176 35.33 -11.29 8.75
CA LYS A 176 36.20 -10.62 7.76
C LYS A 176 36.45 -11.53 6.55
N ALA A 177 35.37 -12.11 6.02
CA ALA A 177 35.44 -13.11 4.95
C ALA A 177 34.31 -12.91 3.94
N VAL A 178 34.53 -13.41 2.73
CA VAL A 178 33.53 -13.52 1.67
C VAL A 178 33.03 -14.96 1.65
N GLN A 179 31.72 -15.16 1.61
CA GLN A 179 31.15 -16.50 1.60
C GLN A 179 29.92 -16.64 0.71
N ILE A 180 29.68 -17.86 0.23
CA ILE A 180 28.37 -18.27 -0.29
C ILE A 180 27.55 -18.76 0.90
N PRO A 181 26.42 -18.11 1.24
CA PRO A 181 25.65 -18.46 2.43
C PRO A 181 25.05 -19.88 2.33
N GLU A 182 25.36 -20.76 3.30
CA GLU A 182 24.80 -22.11 3.40
C GLU A 182 23.38 -22.07 4.02
N LYS A 183 22.35 -22.12 3.17
CA LYS A 183 20.90 -21.98 3.49
C LYS A 183 20.56 -20.65 4.18
N GLU A 184 19.37 -20.12 3.90
CA GLU A 184 18.85 -18.92 4.56
C GLU A 184 18.58 -19.22 6.04
N SER A 185 19.60 -19.11 6.89
CA SER A 185 19.39 -18.94 8.32
C SER A 185 18.72 -17.59 8.51
N SER A 186 17.48 -17.63 8.96
CA SER A 186 16.70 -16.48 9.40
C SER A 186 17.47 -15.79 10.52
N LYS A 187 18.33 -14.82 10.18
CA LYS A 187 18.81 -13.86 11.16
C LYS A 187 17.58 -13.13 11.66
N ASP A 188 17.25 -13.27 12.95
CA ASP A 188 16.26 -12.44 13.62
C ASP A 188 16.67 -10.97 13.42
N LYS A 189 16.03 -10.32 12.45
CA LYS A 189 16.26 -8.91 12.15
C LYS A 189 15.64 -8.13 13.30
N ARG A 190 16.49 -7.43 14.08
CA ARG A 190 16.00 -6.50 15.11
C ARG A 190 15.18 -5.42 14.41
N LYS A 191 13.94 -5.24 14.84
CA LYS A 191 13.07 -4.19 14.31
C LYS A 191 13.60 -2.83 14.76
N LEU A 192 13.81 -1.94 13.80
CA LEU A 192 14.12 -0.55 14.08
C LEU A 192 12.83 0.15 14.53
N GLY A 193 12.89 0.90 15.63
CA GLY A 193 11.78 1.76 16.06
C GLY A 193 11.54 2.92 15.08
N PRO A 194 10.38 3.58 15.13
CA PRO A 194 10.03 4.67 14.22
C PRO A 194 11.03 5.84 14.25
N GLU A 195 11.59 6.16 15.43
CA GLU A 195 12.62 7.19 15.59
C GLU A 195 13.92 6.82 14.88
N VAL A 196 14.34 5.56 15.00
CA VAL A 196 15.54 5.03 14.33
C VAL A 196 15.33 4.95 12.81
N PHE A 197 14.10 4.68 12.36
CA PHE A 197 13.74 4.67 10.95
C PHE A 197 13.82 6.07 10.32
N ASN A 198 13.25 7.08 10.96
CA ASN A 198 13.35 8.46 10.47
C ASN A 198 14.81 8.92 10.43
N PHE A 199 15.56 8.67 11.50
CA PHE A 199 16.99 8.93 11.56
C PHE A 199 17.76 8.20 10.45
N SER A 200 17.38 6.97 10.11
CA SER A 200 18.03 6.22 9.04
C SER A 200 17.83 6.86 7.66
N ASN A 201 16.65 7.44 7.39
CA ASN A 201 16.41 8.17 6.14
C ASN A 201 17.28 9.43 6.07
N ASP A 202 17.38 10.18 7.17
CA ASP A 202 18.21 11.38 7.22
C ASP A 202 19.70 11.04 7.02
N LEU A 203 20.17 9.92 7.58
CA LEU A 203 21.53 9.42 7.34
C LEU A 203 21.74 8.98 5.88
N ILE A 204 20.75 8.35 5.25
CA ILE A 204 20.82 7.97 3.83
C ILE A 204 20.97 9.22 2.97
N GLU A 205 20.18 10.26 3.22
CA GLU A 205 20.28 11.53 2.48
C GLU A 205 21.62 12.23 2.74
N LEU A 206 22.10 12.22 3.99
CA LEU A 206 23.39 12.79 4.34
C LEU A 206 24.54 12.11 3.58
N ILE A 207 24.55 10.77 3.52
CA ILE A 207 25.56 10.01 2.76
C ILE A 207 25.39 10.24 1.26
N ARG A 208 24.16 10.32 0.74
CA ARG A 208 23.88 10.60 -0.68
C ARG A 208 24.40 11.98 -1.11
N ALA A 209 24.37 12.95 -0.21
CA ALA A 209 24.93 14.29 -0.46
C ALA A 209 26.47 14.30 -0.51
N GLN A 210 27.14 13.22 -0.08
CA GLN A 210 28.60 13.14 -0.13
C GLN A 210 29.11 12.72 -1.50
N PRO A 211 30.33 13.13 -1.88
CA PRO A 211 30.98 12.64 -3.10
C PRO A 211 30.99 11.11 -3.14
N ARG A 212 30.52 10.56 -4.26
CA ARG A 212 30.42 9.11 -4.52
C ARG A 212 29.57 8.32 -3.53
N CYS A 213 28.67 8.98 -2.80
CA CYS A 213 27.89 8.37 -1.72
C CYS A 213 28.74 7.62 -0.68
N GLN A 214 29.94 8.14 -0.41
CA GLN A 214 30.92 7.57 0.52
C GLN A 214 31.26 8.62 1.57
N LEU A 215 31.27 8.22 2.84
CA LEU A 215 31.66 9.09 3.94
C LEU A 215 32.60 8.38 4.88
N LEU A 216 33.74 9.00 5.21
CA LEU A 216 34.63 8.43 6.23
C LEU A 216 33.87 8.29 7.54
N PHE A 217 33.99 7.14 8.20
CA PHE A 217 33.19 6.86 9.39
C PHE A 217 33.46 7.87 10.51
N LYS A 218 34.70 8.38 10.62
CA LYS A 218 35.05 9.47 11.55
C LYS A 218 34.29 10.76 11.22
N GLN A 219 34.22 11.14 9.95
CA GLN A 219 33.47 12.33 9.51
C GLN A 219 31.96 12.14 9.65
N LEU A 220 31.45 10.91 9.42
CA LEU A 220 30.06 10.59 9.68
C LEU A 220 29.72 10.81 11.15
N ILE A 221 30.59 10.37 12.08
CA ILE A 221 30.39 10.61 13.50
C ILE A 221 30.26 12.12 13.78
N GLU A 222 31.20 12.93 13.29
CA GLU A 222 31.20 14.39 13.47
C GLU A 222 29.95 15.06 12.88
N LEU A 223 29.59 14.74 11.63
CA LEU A 223 28.42 15.29 10.96
C LEU A 223 27.11 14.87 11.63
N CYS A 224 27.02 13.63 12.10
CA CYS A 224 25.85 13.17 12.85
C CYS A 224 25.67 13.97 14.14
N TYR A 225 26.74 14.16 14.91
CA TYR A 225 26.65 14.92 16.17
C TYR A 225 26.34 16.40 15.93
N ASN A 226 26.89 17.00 14.88
CA ASN A 226 26.63 18.40 14.54
C ASN A 226 25.21 18.63 13.99
N HIS A 227 24.70 17.72 13.17
CA HIS A 227 23.41 17.89 12.49
C HIS A 227 22.21 17.46 13.36
N PHE A 228 22.38 16.43 14.21
CA PHE A 228 21.29 15.85 15.00
C PHE A 228 21.44 16.03 16.52
N GLY A 229 22.59 16.48 17.00
CA GLY A 229 22.89 16.62 18.44
C GLY A 229 23.24 15.29 19.13
N GLU A 230 23.98 15.35 20.25
CA GLU A 230 24.36 14.17 21.04
C GLU A 230 23.17 13.37 21.58
N GLU A 231 22.05 14.05 21.82
CA GLU A 231 20.82 13.47 22.36
C GLU A 231 20.13 12.54 21.36
N CYS A 232 20.28 12.73 20.04
CA CYS A 232 19.60 11.92 19.03
C CYS A 232 20.04 10.44 19.04
N ILE A 233 21.34 10.19 19.18
CA ILE A 233 21.87 8.82 19.26
C ILE A 233 21.43 8.16 20.59
N GLN A 234 21.35 8.94 21.68
CA GLN A 234 20.89 8.44 22.97
C GLN A 234 19.39 8.11 22.96
N ASN A 235 18.57 8.97 22.33
CA ASN A 235 17.13 8.79 22.16
C ASN A 235 16.81 7.57 21.29
N SER A 236 17.64 7.28 20.28
CA SER A 236 17.55 6.03 19.49
C SER A 236 17.88 4.74 20.27
N GLY A 237 18.32 4.86 21.53
CA GLY A 237 18.61 3.74 22.42
C GLY A 237 20.05 3.22 22.38
N PHE A 238 20.92 3.83 21.58
CA PHE A 238 22.32 3.44 21.38
C PHE A 238 23.29 4.36 22.12
N SER A 239 24.42 3.82 22.58
CA SER A 239 25.48 4.60 23.25
C SER A 239 26.62 5.00 22.32
N LYS A 240 26.70 4.38 21.13
CA LYS A 240 27.74 4.62 20.12
C LYS A 240 27.13 4.48 18.73
N LEU A 241 27.49 5.38 17.81
CA LEU A 241 27.04 5.31 16.42
C LEU A 241 27.40 3.97 15.76
N LYS A 242 28.57 3.41 16.06
CA LYS A 242 29.02 2.10 15.54
C LYS A 242 28.05 0.96 15.86
N ASP A 243 27.38 1.00 17.02
CA ASP A 243 26.38 -0.01 17.38
C ASP A 243 25.07 0.19 16.60
N LEU A 244 24.69 1.44 16.35
CA LEU A 244 23.52 1.77 15.54
C LEU A 244 23.73 1.36 14.08
N MET A 245 24.93 1.53 13.54
CA MET A 245 25.27 1.08 12.18
C MET A 245 25.12 -0.42 11.99
N LEU A 246 25.32 -1.24 13.03
CA LEU A 246 25.08 -2.69 12.94
C LEU A 246 23.60 -2.99 12.73
N ASP A 247 22.72 -2.25 13.41
CA ASP A 247 21.27 -2.39 13.27
C ASP A 247 20.75 -1.72 11.97
N LEU A 248 21.49 -0.76 11.39
CA LEU A 248 21.22 -0.15 10.08
C LEU A 248 21.91 -0.85 8.89
N SER A 249 22.50 -2.03 9.10
CA SER A 249 23.31 -2.72 8.07
C SER A 249 22.56 -3.13 6.80
N ASP A 250 21.24 -3.16 6.83
CA ASP A 250 20.37 -3.35 5.66
C ASP A 250 20.32 -2.10 4.74
N TYR A 251 20.63 -0.90 5.28
CA TYR A 251 20.55 0.38 4.57
C TYR A 251 21.94 0.99 4.32
N ILE A 252 22.81 0.94 5.33
CA ILE A 252 24.14 1.53 5.30
C ILE A 252 25.15 0.51 5.82
N GLN A 253 26.21 0.24 5.05
CA GLN A 253 27.31 -0.61 5.49
C GLN A 253 28.55 0.20 5.78
N VAL A 254 29.28 -0.20 6.83
CA VAL A 254 30.60 0.34 7.15
C VAL A 254 31.64 -0.67 6.66
N ILE A 255 32.43 -0.29 5.66
CA ILE A 255 33.47 -1.13 5.04
C ILE A 255 34.86 -0.60 5.37
N GLY A 256 35.89 -1.43 5.21
CA GLY A 256 37.29 -1.07 5.47
C GLY A 256 37.79 -1.37 6.89
N SER A 257 39.09 -1.17 7.10
CA SER A 257 39.78 -1.48 8.35
C SER A 257 39.62 -0.38 9.42
N ASP A 258 39.93 -0.70 10.67
CA ASP A 258 39.54 0.08 11.87
C ASP A 258 39.88 1.59 11.82
N TYR A 259 40.93 2.00 11.10
CA TYR A 259 41.31 3.43 10.98
C TYR A 259 40.81 4.14 9.72
N ASN A 260 40.38 3.39 8.69
CA ASN A 260 39.95 3.88 7.36
C ASN A 260 38.54 3.38 7.00
N GLN A 261 37.67 3.23 8.00
CA GLN A 261 36.30 2.80 7.77
C GLN A 261 35.52 3.84 6.95
N VAL A 262 34.76 3.39 5.97
CA VAL A 262 33.90 4.21 5.11
C VAL A 262 32.47 3.71 5.22
N ALA A 263 31.53 4.61 5.48
CA ALA A 263 30.11 4.34 5.38
C ALA A 263 29.63 4.48 3.93
N VAL A 264 28.93 3.46 3.44
CA VAL A 264 28.40 3.36 2.09
C VAL A 264 26.95 2.89 2.11
N LEU A 265 26.13 3.38 1.17
CA LEU A 265 24.76 2.89 1.00
C LEU A 265 24.77 1.45 0.50
N THR A 266 23.80 0.62 0.90
CA THR A 266 23.71 -0.76 0.37
C THR A 266 23.38 -0.78 -1.13
N PRO A 267 23.68 -1.89 -1.85
CA PRO A 267 23.37 -2.03 -3.27
C PRO A 267 21.88 -1.86 -3.58
N GLU A 268 21.00 -2.22 -2.65
CA GLU A 268 19.55 -2.03 -2.79
C GLU A 268 19.18 -0.53 -2.81
N ILE A 269 19.71 0.25 -1.86
CA ILE A 269 19.47 1.70 -1.81
C ILE A 269 20.09 2.42 -3.00
N GLN A 270 21.32 2.07 -3.40
CA GLN A 270 21.96 2.65 -4.59
C GLN A 270 21.20 2.35 -5.88
N ARG A 271 20.67 1.13 -6.03
CA ARG A 271 19.85 0.76 -7.19
C ARG A 271 18.56 1.58 -7.26
N ASN A 272 17.91 1.80 -6.12
CA ASN A 272 16.71 2.64 -6.05
C ASN A 272 17.04 4.09 -6.43
N TYR A 273 18.13 4.62 -5.91
CA TYR A 273 18.60 5.97 -6.25
C TYR A 273 18.88 6.12 -7.75
N PHE A 274 19.65 5.20 -8.34
CA PHE A 274 19.91 5.25 -9.78
C PHE A 274 18.64 5.02 -10.62
N SER A 275 17.67 4.23 -10.12
CA SER A 275 16.35 4.09 -10.76
C SER A 275 15.57 5.40 -10.79
N GLU A 276 15.65 6.22 -9.75
CA GLU A 276 15.03 7.55 -9.71
C GLU A 276 15.66 8.49 -10.74
N VAL A 277 16.99 8.48 -10.83
CA VAL A 277 17.74 9.23 -11.85
C VAL A 277 17.33 8.80 -13.26
N LEU A 278 17.33 7.50 -13.55
CA LEU A 278 16.90 6.98 -14.86
C LEU A 278 15.46 7.39 -15.17
N ARG A 279 14.54 7.30 -14.21
CA ARG A 279 13.14 7.70 -14.40
C ARG A 279 13.01 9.20 -14.64
N GLN A 280 13.76 10.04 -13.94
CA GLN A 280 13.77 11.48 -14.16
C GLN A 280 14.28 11.83 -15.55
N ILE A 281 15.34 11.17 -16.03
CA ILE A 281 15.85 11.35 -17.39
C ILE A 281 14.82 10.88 -18.42
N LEU A 282 14.29 9.66 -18.26
CA LEU A 282 13.32 9.08 -19.20
C LEU A 282 12.02 9.90 -19.27
N ARG A 283 11.51 10.44 -18.16
CA ARG A 283 10.32 11.31 -18.17
C ARG A 283 10.53 12.60 -18.97
N ASN A 284 11.76 13.09 -19.05
CA ASN A 284 12.13 14.33 -19.72
C ASN A 284 12.80 14.09 -21.09
N THR A 285 12.66 12.89 -21.66
CA THR A 285 13.15 12.55 -23.01
C THR A 285 11.98 12.22 -23.94
N PRO A 286 12.09 12.56 -25.23
CA PRO A 286 11.06 12.23 -26.21
C PRO A 286 10.87 10.71 -26.30
N ASN A 287 9.62 10.27 -26.43
CA ASN A 287 9.23 8.85 -26.44
C ASN A 287 9.65 8.05 -25.19
N LYS A 288 10.02 8.74 -24.09
CA LYS A 288 10.47 8.14 -22.82
C LYS A 288 11.55 7.08 -22.99
N GLN A 289 12.46 7.31 -23.93
CA GLN A 289 13.57 6.42 -24.23
C GLN A 289 14.80 7.23 -24.66
N PHE A 290 15.97 6.64 -24.48
CA PHE A 290 17.23 7.18 -24.99
C PHE A 290 18.17 6.04 -25.40
N LYS A 291 19.13 6.35 -26.28
CA LYS A 291 20.23 5.44 -26.59
C LYS A 291 21.36 5.64 -25.59
N LEU A 292 22.10 4.58 -25.27
CA LEU A 292 23.17 4.63 -24.27
C LEU A 292 24.23 5.74 -24.51
N PRO A 293 24.69 6.02 -25.75
CA PRO A 293 25.62 7.11 -26.00
C PRO A 293 25.07 8.51 -25.66
N GLU A 294 23.73 8.67 -25.63
CA GLU A 294 23.08 9.93 -25.29
C GLU A 294 23.00 10.15 -23.77
N PHE A 295 23.21 9.09 -22.98
CA PHE A 295 22.94 9.11 -21.54
C PHE A 295 23.77 10.14 -20.79
N GLU A 296 25.08 10.20 -21.01
CA GLU A 296 25.96 11.13 -20.28
C GLU A 296 25.57 12.59 -20.52
N MET A 297 25.29 12.94 -21.78
CA MET A 297 24.81 14.27 -22.17
C MET A 297 23.45 14.57 -21.54
N LEU A 298 22.53 13.60 -21.51
CA LEU A 298 21.21 13.76 -20.90
C LEU A 298 21.27 13.94 -19.38
N HIS A 299 22.15 13.17 -18.73
CA HIS A 299 22.42 13.25 -17.30
C HIS A 299 22.97 14.62 -16.92
N GLU A 300 24.01 15.11 -17.59
CA GLU A 300 24.60 16.43 -17.33
C GLU A 300 23.61 17.56 -17.59
N ARG A 301 22.84 17.48 -18.69
CA ARG A 301 21.84 18.50 -19.04
C ARG A 301 20.68 18.60 -18.05
N LEU A 302 20.19 17.46 -17.52
CA LEU A 302 18.99 17.42 -16.68
C LEU A 302 19.28 17.51 -15.17
N LEU A 303 20.46 17.04 -14.74
CA LEU A 303 20.85 17.04 -13.33
C LEU A 303 21.93 18.10 -13.01
N GLY A 304 22.53 18.73 -14.01
CA GLY A 304 23.55 19.76 -13.83
C GLY A 304 24.89 19.23 -13.31
N ILE A 305 25.10 17.92 -13.33
CA ILE A 305 26.29 17.24 -12.79
C ILE A 305 26.80 16.26 -13.85
N LYS A 306 28.12 16.19 -14.06
CA LYS A 306 28.71 15.19 -14.96
C LYS A 306 28.46 13.78 -14.45
N PHE A 307 28.14 12.87 -15.36
CA PHE A 307 27.91 11.48 -15.02
C PHE A 307 29.22 10.81 -14.57
N ASP A 308 29.19 10.21 -13.37
CA ASP A 308 30.23 9.31 -12.87
C ASP A 308 29.54 8.04 -12.35
N PRO A 309 29.76 6.85 -12.95
CA PRO A 309 29.14 5.61 -12.50
C PRO A 309 29.54 5.24 -11.07
N VAL A 310 30.72 5.66 -10.61
CA VAL A 310 31.22 5.38 -9.25
C VAL A 310 30.32 6.02 -8.20
N CYS A 311 29.65 7.13 -8.55
CA CYS A 311 28.67 7.78 -7.67
C CYS A 311 27.40 6.96 -7.41
N TYR A 312 27.12 5.97 -8.26
CA TYR A 312 26.00 5.05 -8.15
C TYR A 312 26.44 3.65 -7.69
N GLY A 313 27.72 3.50 -7.33
CA GLY A 313 28.24 2.32 -6.67
C GLY A 313 28.92 1.28 -7.55
N LEU A 314 29.01 1.49 -8.87
CA LEU A 314 29.66 0.57 -9.82
C LEU A 314 30.64 1.30 -10.74
N CYS A 315 31.49 0.55 -11.44
CA CYS A 315 32.55 1.14 -12.26
C CYS A 315 32.11 1.57 -13.67
N TYR A 316 30.99 1.01 -14.16
CA TYR A 316 30.53 1.17 -15.53
C TYR A 316 29.01 1.29 -15.61
N LEU A 317 28.53 2.09 -16.56
CA LEU A 317 27.10 2.34 -16.78
C LEU A 317 26.34 1.07 -17.16
N GLU A 318 26.92 0.22 -18.00
CA GLU A 318 26.26 -1.01 -18.46
C GLU A 318 26.05 -1.98 -17.29
N ASP A 319 27.00 -2.03 -16.33
CA ASP A 319 26.82 -2.84 -15.12
C ASP A 319 25.68 -2.31 -14.25
N LEU A 320 25.49 -0.98 -14.17
CA LEU A 320 24.33 -0.39 -13.49
C LEU A 320 23.02 -0.74 -14.20
N LEU A 321 22.99 -0.71 -15.54
CA LEU A 321 21.78 -0.99 -16.32
C LEU A 321 21.32 -2.45 -16.22
N THR A 322 22.24 -3.41 -16.16
CA THR A 322 21.91 -4.84 -15.94
C THR A 322 21.20 -5.12 -14.60
N GLN A 323 21.21 -4.18 -13.66
CA GLN A 323 20.53 -4.33 -12.36
C GLN A 323 19.00 -4.17 -12.46
N PHE A 324 18.48 -3.76 -13.62
CA PHE A 324 17.06 -3.42 -13.84
C PHE A 324 16.28 -4.43 -14.68
N ASP A 325 16.87 -5.59 -14.99
CA ASP A 325 16.19 -6.67 -15.72
C ASP A 325 14.88 -7.07 -15.00
N GLY A 326 13.75 -6.90 -15.69
CA GLY A 326 12.41 -7.20 -15.16
C GLY A 326 11.77 -6.12 -14.26
N SER A 327 12.28 -4.88 -14.31
CA SER A 327 11.70 -3.69 -13.66
C SER A 327 10.89 -2.81 -14.65
N LEU A 328 10.34 -1.66 -14.19
CA LEU A 328 9.63 -0.68 -15.04
C LEU A 328 10.52 -0.03 -16.13
N ILE A 329 11.84 -0.26 -16.07
CA ILE A 329 12.83 0.24 -17.02
C ILE A 329 13.25 -0.94 -17.90
N ASN A 330 12.96 -0.86 -19.19
CA ASN A 330 13.41 -1.83 -20.18
C ASN A 330 14.76 -1.42 -20.74
N VAL A 331 15.72 -2.34 -20.71
CA VAL A 331 17.02 -2.19 -21.36
C VAL A 331 17.07 -3.24 -22.48
N THR A 332 17.19 -2.78 -23.72
CA THR A 332 17.22 -3.66 -24.91
C THR A 332 18.46 -3.37 -25.76
N GLY A 333 18.98 -4.38 -26.47
CA GLY A 333 20.18 -4.26 -27.30
C GLY A 333 21.46 -4.75 -26.61
N SER A 334 22.62 -4.46 -27.22
CA SER A 334 23.94 -4.87 -26.72
C SER A 334 25.00 -3.80 -26.98
N GLY A 335 25.76 -3.43 -25.94
CA GLY A 335 26.86 -2.45 -26.04
C GLY A 335 26.37 -1.05 -26.48
N PRO A 336 26.97 -0.40 -27.49
CA PRO A 336 26.57 0.95 -27.89
C PRO A 336 25.14 1.03 -28.48
N SER A 337 24.52 -0.11 -28.79
CA SER A 337 23.13 -0.20 -29.26
C SER A 337 22.10 -0.27 -28.13
N TYR A 338 22.52 -0.21 -26.87
CA TYR A 338 21.58 -0.22 -25.74
C TYR A 338 20.57 0.92 -25.87
N VAL A 339 19.29 0.56 -25.83
CA VAL A 339 18.16 1.47 -25.73
C VAL A 339 17.52 1.25 -24.36
N VAL A 340 17.46 2.33 -23.57
CA VAL A 340 16.79 2.36 -22.28
C VAL A 340 15.46 3.05 -22.48
N SER A 341 14.36 2.38 -22.11
CA SER A 341 13.01 2.93 -22.23
C SER A 341 12.21 2.71 -20.95
N LEU A 342 11.31 3.65 -20.65
CA LEU A 342 10.25 3.39 -19.69
C LEU A 342 9.25 2.43 -20.32
N GLN A 343 8.93 1.34 -19.62
CA GLN A 343 7.88 0.45 -20.06
C GLN A 343 6.54 1.20 -20.07
N GLU A 344 6.06 1.57 -21.27
CA GLU A 344 4.73 2.12 -21.43
C GLU A 344 3.71 1.00 -21.27
N ASN A 345 3.09 0.93 -20.09
CA ASN A 345 1.95 0.06 -19.86
C ASN A 345 0.88 0.39 -20.93
N ASN A 346 0.57 -0.58 -21.79
CA ASN A 346 -0.48 -0.41 -22.79
C ASN A 346 -1.83 -0.08 -22.11
N GLU A 347 -2.81 0.45 -22.85
CA GLU A 347 -4.09 0.86 -22.26
C GLU A 347 -4.78 -0.27 -21.48
N MET A 348 -4.62 -1.52 -21.95
CA MET A 348 -5.14 -2.69 -21.28
C MET A 348 -4.44 -2.96 -19.93
N THR A 349 -3.12 -2.81 -19.86
CA THR A 349 -2.31 -2.93 -18.64
C THR A 349 -2.67 -1.83 -17.65
N LYS A 350 -2.86 -0.57 -18.11
CA LYS A 350 -3.33 0.52 -17.23
C LYS A 350 -4.71 0.23 -16.66
N LYS A 351 -5.64 -0.24 -17.49
CA LYS A 351 -6.99 -0.65 -17.04
C LYS A 351 -6.94 -1.83 -16.07
N ASN A 352 -6.05 -2.79 -16.31
CA ASN A 352 -5.82 -3.92 -15.42
C ASN A 352 -5.23 -3.47 -14.07
N ILE A 353 -4.32 -2.50 -14.04
CA ILE A 353 -3.78 -1.94 -12.80
C ILE A 353 -4.87 -1.24 -12.00
N LEU A 354 -5.67 -0.35 -12.61
CA LEU A 354 -6.79 0.32 -11.93
C LEU A 354 -7.82 -0.68 -11.38
N ARG A 355 -8.06 -1.75 -12.14
CA ARG A 355 -8.90 -2.86 -11.70
C ARG A 355 -8.26 -3.57 -10.49
N PHE A 356 -6.97 -3.87 -10.55
CA PHE A 356 -6.24 -4.54 -9.47
C PHE A 356 -6.19 -3.68 -8.21
N GLU A 357 -6.04 -2.36 -8.32
CA GLU A 357 -6.12 -1.42 -7.21
C GLU A 357 -7.46 -1.52 -6.46
N SER A 358 -8.57 -1.56 -7.20
CA SER A 358 -9.91 -1.74 -6.63
C SER A 358 -10.05 -3.08 -5.92
N GLU A 359 -9.47 -4.13 -6.50
CA GLU A 359 -9.51 -5.51 -5.98
C GLU A 359 -8.64 -5.69 -4.73
N VAL A 360 -7.48 -5.04 -4.67
CA VAL A 360 -6.62 -4.98 -3.48
C VAL A 360 -7.32 -4.24 -2.35
N LEU A 361 -7.95 -3.11 -2.66
CA LEU A 361 -8.71 -2.33 -1.69
C LEU A 361 -9.89 -3.14 -1.14
N GLU A 362 -10.63 -3.84 -2.00
CA GLU A 362 -11.72 -4.74 -1.59
C GLU A 362 -11.20 -5.88 -0.70
N LEU A 363 -10.14 -6.57 -1.10
CA LEU A 363 -9.58 -7.70 -0.36
C LEU A 363 -9.09 -7.28 1.04
N LEU A 364 -8.39 -6.14 1.13
CA LEU A 364 -7.91 -5.60 2.39
C LEU A 364 -9.05 -5.02 3.24
N SER A 365 -10.14 -4.52 2.65
CA SER A 365 -11.32 -4.03 3.38
C SER A 365 -12.01 -5.12 4.20
N LEU A 366 -11.87 -6.37 3.77
CA LEU A 366 -12.42 -7.55 4.45
C LEU A 366 -11.44 -8.17 5.46
N SER A 367 -10.19 -7.71 5.45
CA SER A 367 -9.14 -8.24 6.31
C SER A 367 -9.06 -7.49 7.64
N PRO A 368 -8.87 -8.18 8.78
CA PRO A 368 -8.72 -7.52 10.08
C PRO A 368 -7.62 -6.46 10.07
N ASP A 369 -7.85 -5.33 10.75
CA ASP A 369 -6.96 -4.17 10.80
C ASP A 369 -6.55 -3.59 9.41
N TYR A 370 -7.28 -3.93 8.35
CA TYR A 370 -6.99 -3.56 6.95
C TYR A 370 -5.60 -3.99 6.48
N ARG A 371 -5.15 -5.14 6.95
CA ARG A 371 -3.86 -5.72 6.59
C ARG A 371 -3.99 -7.18 6.21
N LEU A 372 -3.11 -7.63 5.33
CA LEU A 372 -2.99 -9.02 4.92
C LEU A 372 -1.52 -9.43 4.87
N GLU A 373 -1.20 -10.62 5.34
CA GLU A 373 0.16 -11.14 5.24
C GLU A 373 0.59 -11.27 3.77
N PHE A 374 1.77 -10.75 3.44
CA PHE A 374 2.29 -10.70 2.07
C PHE A 374 2.39 -12.10 1.44
N SER A 375 2.81 -13.10 2.22
CA SER A 375 2.92 -14.50 1.78
C SER A 375 1.56 -15.12 1.44
N LYS A 376 0.49 -14.66 2.11
CA LYS A 376 -0.88 -15.16 1.95
C LYS A 376 -1.67 -14.40 0.89
N PHE A 377 -1.13 -13.30 0.36
CA PHE A 377 -1.84 -12.44 -0.58
C PHE A 377 -2.37 -13.19 -1.80
N ILE A 378 -1.51 -13.94 -2.50
CA ILE A 378 -1.89 -14.66 -3.72
C ILE A 378 -2.98 -15.70 -3.42
N GLY A 379 -2.87 -16.40 -2.29
CA GLY A 379 -3.87 -17.37 -1.85
C GLY A 379 -5.21 -16.72 -1.52
N ALA A 380 -5.21 -15.63 -0.75
CA ALA A 380 -6.41 -14.88 -0.40
C ALA A 380 -7.08 -14.27 -1.65
N TYR A 381 -6.29 -13.73 -2.57
CA TYR A 381 -6.78 -13.19 -3.83
C TYR A 381 -7.48 -14.27 -4.67
N TYR A 382 -6.88 -15.46 -4.79
CA TYR A 382 -7.50 -16.59 -5.48
C TYR A 382 -8.79 -17.04 -4.79
N GLN A 383 -8.78 -17.13 -3.46
CA GLN A 383 -9.94 -17.53 -2.68
C GLN A 383 -11.11 -16.55 -2.84
N HIS A 384 -10.83 -15.25 -2.86
CA HIS A 384 -11.83 -14.19 -2.96
C HIS A 384 -12.39 -14.04 -4.38
N PHE A 385 -11.50 -13.90 -5.38
CA PHE A 385 -11.90 -13.60 -6.76
C PHE A 385 -12.05 -14.83 -7.67
N LYS A 386 -11.72 -16.03 -7.17
CA LYS A 386 -11.75 -17.30 -7.93
C LYS A 386 -10.95 -17.24 -9.23
N ARG A 387 -9.85 -16.48 -9.24
CA ARG A 387 -8.93 -16.35 -10.38
C ARG A 387 -7.50 -16.15 -9.91
N ASN A 388 -6.54 -16.56 -10.73
CA ASN A 388 -5.13 -16.39 -10.43
C ASN A 388 -4.70 -14.92 -10.57
N CYS A 389 -3.89 -14.44 -9.62
CA CYS A 389 -3.21 -13.16 -9.70
C CYS A 389 -1.95 -13.30 -10.56
N LYS A 390 -2.10 -13.21 -11.88
CA LYS A 390 -0.95 -13.22 -12.81
C LYS A 390 -0.28 -11.85 -12.81
N ILE A 391 0.87 -11.75 -12.16
CA ILE A 391 1.59 -10.48 -11.98
C ILE A 391 2.01 -9.87 -13.33
N SER A 392 2.32 -10.72 -14.32
CA SER A 392 2.65 -10.35 -15.69
C SER A 392 1.57 -9.52 -16.39
N ASP A 393 0.30 -9.73 -16.05
CA ASP A 393 -0.84 -9.06 -16.70
C ASP A 393 -0.88 -7.56 -16.37
N TYR A 394 -0.09 -7.14 -15.38
CA TYR A 394 0.05 -5.76 -14.90
C TYR A 394 1.38 -5.12 -15.32
N GLY A 395 2.22 -5.81 -16.10
CA GLY A 395 3.54 -5.30 -16.50
C GLY A 395 4.64 -5.50 -15.46
N PHE A 396 4.44 -6.40 -14.49
CA PHE A 396 5.42 -6.70 -13.44
C PHE A 396 5.81 -8.18 -13.43
N THR A 397 6.99 -8.48 -12.92
CA THR A 397 7.46 -9.86 -12.72
C THR A 397 7.32 -10.33 -11.27
N ARG A 398 7.17 -9.40 -10.32
CA ARG A 398 7.11 -9.66 -8.88
C ARG A 398 6.01 -8.83 -8.22
N LEU A 399 5.43 -9.37 -7.13
CA LEU A 399 4.29 -8.75 -6.44
C LEU A 399 4.69 -7.47 -5.69
N ALA A 400 5.85 -7.45 -5.02
CA ALA A 400 6.24 -6.27 -4.23
C ALA A 400 6.41 -5.00 -5.09
N PRO A 401 7.10 -5.05 -6.26
CA PRO A 401 7.14 -3.90 -7.17
C PRO A 401 5.77 -3.43 -7.66
N LEU A 402 4.85 -4.36 -7.94
CA LEU A 402 3.47 -4.03 -8.33
C LEU A 402 2.74 -3.29 -7.20
N LEU A 403 2.81 -3.80 -5.96
CA LEU A 403 2.19 -3.13 -4.80
C LEU A 403 2.86 -1.79 -4.49
N ASN A 404 4.18 -1.68 -4.63
CA ASN A 404 4.92 -0.42 -4.46
C ASN A 404 4.53 0.62 -5.51
N SER A 405 4.11 0.20 -6.70
CA SER A 405 3.61 1.12 -7.75
C SER A 405 2.29 1.80 -7.38
N MET A 406 1.52 1.23 -6.44
CA MET A 406 0.26 1.76 -5.92
C MET A 406 0.41 2.20 -4.44
N SER A 407 1.52 2.88 -4.13
CA SER A 407 1.85 3.38 -2.79
C SER A 407 0.81 4.32 -2.19
N HIS A 408 -0.02 4.94 -3.02
CA HIS A 408 -1.16 5.77 -2.59
C HIS A 408 -2.33 4.93 -2.02
N ILE A 409 -2.33 3.62 -2.23
CA ILE A 409 -3.36 2.67 -1.73
C ILE A 409 -2.82 1.79 -0.62
N VAL A 410 -1.65 1.18 -0.84
CA VAL A 410 -1.05 0.21 0.08
C VAL A 410 0.37 0.57 0.43
N LYS A 411 0.78 0.16 1.62
CA LYS A 411 2.16 0.13 2.08
C LYS A 411 2.49 -1.29 2.52
N ILE A 412 3.75 -1.68 2.34
CA ILE A 412 4.26 -2.94 2.87
C ILE A 412 4.90 -2.62 4.21
N GLU A 413 4.38 -3.21 5.28
CA GLU A 413 4.88 -3.05 6.65
C GLU A 413 5.43 -4.38 7.15
N ASP A 414 6.63 -4.36 7.74
CA ASP A 414 7.23 -5.54 8.33
C ASP A 414 6.90 -5.58 9.83
N ILE A 415 5.94 -6.43 10.22
CA ILE A 415 5.52 -6.61 11.62
C ILE A 415 6.00 -7.98 12.10
N GLY A 416 7.21 -8.02 12.64
CA GLY A 416 7.82 -9.28 13.06
C GLY A 416 8.75 -9.79 11.98
N ASN A 417 8.79 -11.11 11.87
CA ASN A 417 9.35 -11.80 10.71
C ASN A 417 8.28 -11.94 9.58
N ILE A 418 7.14 -11.26 9.72
CA ILE A 418 6.00 -11.37 8.83
C ILE A 418 5.79 -10.02 8.14
N ARG A 419 5.86 -10.05 6.80
CA ARG A 419 5.55 -8.90 5.96
C ARG A 419 4.04 -8.78 5.80
N TYR A 420 3.49 -7.59 5.97
CA TYR A 420 2.08 -7.29 5.78
C TYR A 420 1.90 -6.26 4.67
N ILE A 421 0.83 -6.42 3.89
CA ILE A 421 0.30 -5.43 2.98
C ILE A 421 -0.79 -4.71 3.74
N VAL A 422 -0.65 -3.40 3.92
CA VAL A 422 -1.52 -2.59 4.79
C VAL A 422 -2.05 -1.42 3.98
N LEU A 423 -3.34 -1.10 4.11
CA LEU A 423 -3.88 0.12 3.50
C LEU A 423 -3.22 1.39 4.07
N THR A 424 -3.04 2.40 3.23
CA THR A 424 -2.65 3.75 3.68
C THR A 424 -3.71 4.31 4.63
N ILE A 425 -3.33 5.24 5.51
CA ILE A 425 -4.26 5.84 6.49
C ILE A 425 -5.46 6.48 5.77
N GLU A 426 -5.22 7.19 4.67
CA GLU A 426 -6.27 7.79 3.85
C GLU A 426 -7.27 6.74 3.32
N LYS A 427 -6.77 5.61 2.80
CA LYS A 427 -7.64 4.53 2.33
C LYS A 427 -8.33 3.79 3.46
N LYS A 428 -7.70 3.62 4.63
CA LYS A 428 -8.36 3.08 5.84
C LYS A 428 -9.56 3.95 6.23
N ILE A 429 -9.38 5.27 6.32
CA ILE A 429 -10.45 6.23 6.64
C ILE A 429 -11.55 6.17 5.57
N TYR A 430 -11.19 6.11 4.29
CA TYR A 430 -12.16 5.97 3.20
C TYR A 430 -12.99 4.69 3.35
N VAL A 431 -12.35 3.53 3.54
CA VAL A 431 -13.01 2.23 3.63
C VAL A 431 -13.91 2.15 4.87
N VAL A 432 -13.43 2.56 6.04
CA VAL A 432 -14.26 2.52 7.26
C VAL A 432 -15.46 3.45 7.15
N GLY A 433 -15.31 4.60 6.48
CA GLY A 433 -16.44 5.47 6.16
C GLY A 433 -17.49 4.77 5.31
N GLN A 434 -17.10 4.03 4.27
CA GLN A 434 -18.05 3.25 3.46
C GLN A 434 -18.71 2.13 4.26
N GLN A 435 -17.96 1.47 5.14
CA GLN A 435 -18.48 0.40 5.98
C GLN A 435 -19.50 0.92 7.00
N ILE A 436 -19.24 2.08 7.62
CA ILE A 436 -20.18 2.76 8.53
C ILE A 436 -21.42 3.22 7.77
N LEU A 437 -21.26 3.77 6.57
CA LEU A 437 -22.39 4.14 5.72
C LEU A 437 -23.27 2.91 5.39
N HIS A 438 -22.65 1.78 5.07
CA HIS A 438 -23.37 0.53 4.82
C HIS A 438 -24.11 0.02 6.06
N LEU A 439 -23.50 0.15 7.26
CA LEU A 439 -24.16 -0.16 8.53
C LEU A 439 -25.40 0.71 8.72
N LEU A 440 -25.27 2.02 8.58
CA LEU A 440 -26.36 2.97 8.76
C LEU A 440 -27.52 2.66 7.81
N LYS A 441 -27.26 2.41 6.52
CA LYS A 441 -28.28 2.02 5.54
C LYS A 441 -29.03 0.72 5.87
N GLY A 442 -28.52 -0.10 6.81
CA GLY A 442 -29.21 -1.29 7.31
C GLY A 442 -30.27 -1.00 8.37
N PHE A 443 -30.30 0.19 8.96
CA PHE A 443 -31.31 0.62 9.93
C PHE A 443 -32.54 1.21 9.23
N LYS A 444 -33.72 1.06 9.86
CA LYS A 444 -34.98 1.59 9.33
C LYS A 444 -34.93 3.11 9.24
N SER A 445 -35.64 3.69 8.29
CA SER A 445 -35.73 5.12 8.05
C SER A 445 -36.29 5.88 9.28
N PRO A 446 -35.55 6.85 9.86
CA PRO A 446 -34.23 7.33 9.46
C PRO A 446 -33.06 6.43 9.91
N PRO A 447 -32.07 6.08 9.04
CA PRO A 447 -30.82 5.44 9.45
C PRO A 447 -30.07 6.17 10.56
N GLN A 448 -30.26 5.71 11.79
CA GLN A 448 -29.67 6.23 13.00
C GLN A 448 -29.00 5.11 13.80
N LEU A 449 -27.87 5.43 14.44
CA LEU A 449 -27.13 4.49 15.28
C LEU A 449 -26.53 5.23 16.47
N PRO A 450 -26.88 4.87 17.71
CA PRO A 450 -26.17 5.35 18.89
C PRO A 450 -24.67 5.13 18.75
N VAL A 451 -23.86 6.19 18.96
CA VAL A 451 -22.40 6.13 18.77
C VAL A 451 -21.78 5.04 19.66
N CYS A 452 -22.31 4.84 20.87
CA CYS A 452 -21.89 3.78 21.78
C CYS A 452 -22.09 2.35 21.25
N MET A 453 -23.06 2.14 20.35
CA MET A 453 -23.36 0.85 19.73
C MET A 453 -22.57 0.62 18.45
N LEU A 454 -21.86 1.63 17.93
CA LEU A 454 -21.16 1.56 16.65
C LEU A 454 -20.15 0.41 16.61
N THR A 455 -19.28 0.30 17.61
CA THR A 455 -18.23 -0.73 17.67
C THR A 455 -18.82 -2.14 17.69
N ILE A 456 -19.94 -2.34 18.40
CA ILE A 456 -20.64 -3.63 18.50
C ILE A 456 -21.27 -3.98 17.15
N LYS A 457 -22.04 -3.07 16.57
CA LYS A 457 -22.70 -3.29 15.27
C LYS A 457 -21.71 -3.45 14.13
N PHE A 458 -20.57 -2.77 14.22
CA PHE A 458 -19.48 -2.95 13.28
C PHE A 458 -18.90 -4.37 13.37
N HIS A 459 -18.63 -4.85 14.59
CA HIS A 459 -18.15 -6.21 14.80
C HIS A 459 -19.15 -7.27 14.31
N ASP A 460 -20.44 -7.11 14.60
CA ASP A 460 -21.49 -8.06 14.18
C ASP A 460 -21.56 -8.22 12.65
N ASN A 461 -21.34 -7.13 11.91
CA ASN A 461 -21.45 -7.14 10.44
C ASN A 461 -20.16 -7.54 9.73
N TYR A 462 -18.98 -7.19 10.25
CA TYR A 462 -17.70 -7.39 9.58
C TYR A 462 -16.79 -8.44 10.24
N GLY A 463 -17.11 -8.90 11.44
CA GLY A 463 -16.37 -9.95 12.15
C GLY A 463 -15.07 -9.48 12.81
N TYR A 464 -14.82 -8.17 12.89
CA TYR A 464 -13.67 -7.59 13.59
C TYR A 464 -14.04 -6.26 14.27
N THR A 465 -13.29 -5.91 15.32
CA THR A 465 -13.59 -4.72 16.15
C THR A 465 -13.07 -3.44 15.51
N LEU A 466 -13.89 -2.39 15.55
CA LEU A 466 -13.49 -1.04 15.15
C LEU A 466 -12.53 -0.43 16.20
N LYS A 467 -11.26 -0.23 15.83
CA LYS A 467 -10.21 0.32 16.69
C LYS A 467 -9.78 1.72 16.20
N PRO A 468 -10.11 2.81 16.90
CA PRO A 468 -9.71 4.17 16.51
C PRO A 468 -8.20 4.34 16.27
N GLU A 469 -7.38 3.61 17.03
CA GLU A 469 -5.92 3.68 17.00
C GLU A 469 -5.37 3.25 15.63
N SER A 470 -6.06 2.35 14.93
CA SER A 470 -5.69 1.91 13.58
C SER A 470 -5.80 3.01 12.52
N PHE A 471 -6.44 4.12 12.84
CA PHE A 471 -6.65 5.30 11.99
C PHE A 471 -5.91 6.55 12.52
N GLY A 472 -5.06 6.38 13.56
CA GLY A 472 -4.43 7.51 14.25
C GLY A 472 -5.44 8.39 14.98
N CYS A 473 -6.49 7.79 15.54
CA CYS A 473 -7.52 8.46 16.33
C CYS A 473 -7.47 7.95 17.77
N VAL A 474 -7.73 8.84 18.73
CA VAL A 474 -7.76 8.52 20.17
C VAL A 474 -9.13 8.02 20.64
N SER A 475 -10.17 8.21 19.83
CA SER A 475 -11.54 7.82 20.16
C SER A 475 -12.38 7.62 18.90
N VAL A 476 -13.52 6.95 19.06
CA VAL A 476 -14.52 6.80 17.99
C VAL A 476 -15.04 8.16 17.54
N PHE A 477 -15.20 9.12 18.46
CA PHE A 477 -15.61 10.49 18.12
C PHE A 477 -14.60 11.20 17.22
N HIS A 478 -13.30 11.10 17.52
CA HIS A 478 -12.25 11.67 16.66
C HIS A 478 -12.22 10.98 15.28
N LEU A 479 -12.52 9.68 15.20
CA LEU A 479 -12.68 9.01 13.90
C LEU A 479 -13.87 9.55 13.11
N LEU A 480 -15.03 9.74 13.76
CA LEU A 480 -16.24 10.28 13.12
C LEU A 480 -16.05 11.72 12.67
N GLU A 481 -15.31 12.53 13.43
CA GLU A 481 -14.91 13.89 13.04
C GLU A 481 -14.09 13.89 11.75
N LYS A 482 -13.10 12.99 11.61
CA LYS A 482 -12.34 12.80 10.36
C LYS A 482 -13.20 12.33 9.18
N LEU A 483 -14.39 11.79 9.44
CA LEU A 483 -15.33 11.34 8.40
C LEU A 483 -16.36 12.42 8.02
N SER A 484 -16.35 13.59 8.69
CA SER A 484 -17.14 14.76 8.29
C SER A 484 -16.75 15.24 6.88
N PRO A 485 -17.70 15.66 6.02
CA PRO A 485 -19.12 15.88 6.25
C PRO A 485 -20.01 14.67 5.91
N LYS A 486 -19.48 13.44 5.79
CA LYS A 486 -20.28 12.28 5.37
C LYS A 486 -21.28 11.80 6.43
N PHE A 487 -21.06 12.16 7.68
CA PHE A 487 -21.89 11.80 8.81
C PHE A 487 -22.11 13.01 9.72
N GLU A 488 -23.24 13.00 10.42
CA GLU A 488 -23.59 14.00 11.42
C GLU A 488 -23.83 13.31 12.76
N ILE A 489 -23.43 13.96 13.86
CA ILE A 489 -23.66 13.48 15.22
C ILE A 489 -24.68 14.41 15.86
N CYS A 490 -25.88 13.90 16.12
CA CYS A 490 -26.95 14.63 16.79
C CYS A 490 -27.06 14.16 18.25
N ASN A 491 -27.59 15.01 19.12
CA ASN A 491 -27.96 14.64 20.47
C ASN A 491 -29.48 14.41 20.54
N ILE A 492 -29.91 13.18 20.79
CA ILE A 492 -31.31 12.80 20.94
C ILE A 492 -31.47 12.27 22.37
N ASP A 493 -32.28 12.94 23.19
CA ASP A 493 -32.54 12.55 24.59
C ASP A 493 -31.27 12.35 25.46
N GLY A 494 -30.22 13.14 25.21
CA GLY A 494 -28.94 13.04 25.93
C GLY A 494 -27.98 11.99 25.35
N LEU A 495 -28.38 11.26 24.30
CA LEU A 495 -27.59 10.24 23.63
C LEU A 495 -26.99 10.79 22.34
N ALA A 496 -25.68 10.61 22.14
CA ALA A 496 -25.03 10.90 20.87
C ALA A 496 -25.41 9.84 19.83
N VAL A 497 -26.09 10.27 18.77
CA VAL A 497 -26.61 9.42 17.69
C VAL A 497 -25.93 9.82 16.37
N LEU A 498 -25.36 8.83 15.70
CA LEU A 498 -24.79 8.95 14.36
C LEU A 498 -25.91 8.86 13.32
N THR A 499 -25.99 9.84 12.43
CA THR A 499 -26.99 9.94 11.36
C THR A 499 -26.35 10.37 10.04
N LEU A 500 -27.12 10.30 8.94
CA LEU A 500 -26.70 10.90 7.67
C LEU A 500 -26.98 12.42 7.68
N PRO A 501 -26.12 13.23 7.04
CA PRO A 501 -26.33 14.68 6.94
C PRO A 501 -27.64 15.00 6.23
N ASN A 502 -28.31 16.07 6.64
CA ASN A 502 -29.57 16.56 6.04
C ASN A 502 -30.71 15.54 6.05
N GLN A 503 -30.64 14.52 6.90
CA GLN A 503 -31.67 13.50 6.95
C GLN A 503 -33.03 14.02 7.42
N HIS A 504 -33.04 14.96 8.37
CA HIS A 504 -34.26 15.66 8.76
C HIS A 504 -34.88 16.39 7.56
N LEU A 505 -34.05 17.06 6.75
CA LEU A 505 -34.49 17.72 5.53
C LEU A 505 -35.00 16.73 4.50
N GLN A 506 -34.34 15.59 4.27
CA GLN A 506 -34.83 14.55 3.37
C GLN A 506 -36.19 13.98 3.81
N ASN A 507 -36.38 13.70 5.09
CA ASN A 507 -37.68 13.24 5.61
C ASN A 507 -38.76 14.32 5.43
N LEU A 508 -38.45 15.56 5.80
CA LEU A 508 -39.34 16.70 5.61
C LEU A 508 -39.70 16.88 4.12
N SER A 509 -38.71 16.76 3.24
CA SER A 509 -38.84 16.84 1.78
C SER A 509 -39.88 15.86 1.26
N LEU A 510 -39.84 14.61 1.74
CA LEU A 510 -40.73 13.53 1.33
C LEU A 510 -42.13 13.70 1.91
N GLN A 511 -42.25 14.14 3.16
CA GLN A 511 -43.53 14.43 3.82
C GLN A 511 -44.27 15.59 3.14
N VAL A 512 -43.57 16.68 2.84
CA VAL A 512 -44.10 17.84 2.10
C VAL A 512 -44.56 17.40 0.70
N ARG A 513 -43.70 16.64 0.01
CA ARG A 513 -43.97 16.12 -1.33
C ARG A 513 -45.20 15.21 -1.36
N LYS A 514 -45.39 14.33 -0.38
CA LYS A 514 -46.59 13.48 -0.27
C LYS A 514 -47.87 14.31 -0.19
N ILE A 515 -47.95 15.25 0.75
CA ILE A 515 -49.15 16.09 0.95
C ILE A 515 -49.49 16.87 -0.33
N LEU A 516 -48.48 17.40 -1.01
CA LEU A 516 -48.70 18.17 -2.23
C LEU A 516 -49.02 17.27 -3.44
N MET A 517 -48.40 16.09 -3.56
CA MET A 517 -48.67 15.16 -4.67
C MET A 517 -50.12 14.67 -4.68
N GLU A 518 -50.73 14.49 -3.50
CA GLU A 518 -52.14 14.11 -3.33
C GLU A 518 -53.12 15.22 -3.73
N GLN A 519 -52.66 16.47 -3.89
CA GLN A 519 -53.52 17.55 -4.35
C GLN A 519 -53.70 17.52 -5.88
N PRO A 520 -54.92 17.81 -6.39
CA PRO A 520 -55.21 17.77 -7.82
C PRO A 520 -54.28 18.68 -8.63
N ASN A 521 -53.93 19.86 -8.09
CA ASN A 521 -53.06 20.83 -8.76
C ASN A 521 -51.64 20.90 -8.17
N ALA A 522 -51.27 19.97 -7.29
CA ALA A 522 -50.02 19.99 -6.53
C ALA A 522 -49.69 21.34 -5.86
N LYS A 523 -50.74 22.04 -5.43
CA LYS A 523 -50.69 23.33 -4.73
C LYS A 523 -51.73 23.40 -3.64
N MET A 524 -51.45 24.15 -2.58
CA MET A 524 -52.41 24.49 -1.51
C MET A 524 -51.97 25.75 -0.76
N THR A 525 -52.84 26.31 0.08
CA THR A 525 -52.48 27.43 0.97
C THR A 525 -51.61 26.94 2.13
N LEU A 526 -50.69 27.79 2.61
CA LEU A 526 -49.81 27.49 3.76
C LEU A 526 -50.61 27.09 5.00
N THR A 527 -51.72 27.77 5.27
CA THR A 527 -52.61 27.47 6.41
C THR A 527 -53.24 26.08 6.33
N ASN A 528 -53.66 25.66 5.14
CA ASN A 528 -54.20 24.30 4.96
C ASN A 528 -53.08 23.25 5.00
N PHE A 529 -51.91 23.56 4.42
CA PHE A 529 -50.73 22.72 4.49
C PHE A 529 -50.33 22.43 5.93
N GLN A 530 -50.16 23.48 6.75
CA GLN A 530 -49.76 23.34 8.16
C GLN A 530 -50.77 22.51 8.96
N LYS A 531 -52.09 22.70 8.75
CA LYS A 531 -53.13 21.89 9.40
C LYS A 531 -53.05 20.41 9.02
N ILE A 532 -52.86 20.10 7.74
CA ILE A 532 -52.74 18.71 7.25
C ILE A 532 -51.44 18.09 7.78
N TYR A 533 -50.34 18.84 7.71
CA TYR A 533 -49.02 18.42 8.14
C TYR A 533 -48.99 18.09 9.64
N GLN A 534 -49.52 18.99 10.47
CA GLN A 534 -49.66 18.79 11.91
C GLN A 534 -50.53 17.58 12.25
N ARG A 535 -51.63 17.38 11.50
CA ARG A 535 -52.51 16.21 11.68
C ARG A 535 -51.82 14.89 11.31
N LEU A 536 -51.01 14.86 10.26
CA LEU A 536 -50.39 13.63 9.75
C LEU A 536 -49.08 13.27 10.48
N TYR A 537 -48.30 14.26 10.91
CA TYR A 537 -46.93 14.06 11.40
C TYR A 537 -46.71 14.56 12.84
N ASN A 538 -47.73 15.16 13.47
CA ASN A 538 -47.70 15.66 14.84
C ASN A 538 -46.54 16.65 15.11
N CYS A 539 -46.18 17.44 14.09
CA CYS A 539 -45.15 18.46 14.15
C CYS A 539 -45.55 19.66 13.27
N ASP A 540 -44.99 20.83 13.58
CA ASP A 540 -45.25 22.05 12.83
C ASP A 540 -44.21 22.21 11.70
N CYS A 541 -44.65 22.75 10.57
CA CYS A 541 -43.77 23.10 9.45
C CYS A 541 -43.84 24.62 9.22
N ASN A 542 -42.71 25.30 9.41
CA ASN A 542 -42.58 26.74 9.25
C ASN A 542 -42.28 27.13 7.80
N LEU A 543 -42.72 28.34 7.43
CA LEU A 543 -42.56 28.89 6.08
C LEU A 543 -41.08 29.00 5.66
N GLU A 544 -40.22 29.41 6.57
CA GLU A 544 -38.79 29.59 6.32
C GLU A 544 -38.09 28.29 5.88
N THR A 545 -38.45 27.15 6.48
CA THR A 545 -37.89 25.85 6.09
C THR A 545 -38.39 25.41 4.70
N LEU A 546 -39.62 25.79 4.32
CA LEU A 546 -40.15 25.52 2.99
C LEU A 546 -39.50 26.42 1.92
N GLU A 547 -39.27 27.69 2.22
CA GLU A 547 -38.71 28.67 1.30
C GLU A 547 -37.19 28.52 1.12
N ILE A 548 -36.45 28.24 2.18
CA ILE A 548 -34.98 28.19 2.17
C ILE A 548 -34.50 26.75 1.99
N SER A 549 -34.97 25.83 2.85
CA SER A 549 -34.40 24.48 2.92
C SER A 549 -35.00 23.50 1.91
N LEU A 550 -36.15 23.81 1.28
CA LEU A 550 -36.86 22.96 0.31
C LEU A 550 -37.22 23.69 -1.00
N ALA A 551 -36.47 24.73 -1.38
CA ALA A 551 -36.70 25.54 -2.58
C ALA A 551 -36.66 24.74 -3.90
N ASP A 552 -35.94 23.61 -3.91
CA ASP A 552 -35.85 22.66 -5.02
C ASP A 552 -37.12 21.82 -5.18
N ILE A 553 -37.91 21.69 -4.12
CA ILE A 553 -39.15 20.90 -4.11
C ILE A 553 -40.38 21.79 -4.20
N VAL A 554 -40.34 22.94 -3.54
CA VAL A 554 -41.51 23.79 -3.34
C VAL A 554 -41.25 25.21 -3.83
N LYS A 555 -42.21 25.76 -4.59
CA LYS A 555 -42.34 27.18 -4.90
C LYS A 555 -43.38 27.79 -3.98
N VAL A 556 -42.97 28.79 -3.23
CA VAL A 556 -43.89 29.63 -2.44
C VAL A 556 -44.23 30.88 -3.25
N ARG A 557 -45.52 31.20 -3.35
CA ARG A 557 -46.03 32.38 -4.07
C ARG A 557 -47.13 33.04 -3.26
N GLN A 558 -47.18 34.36 -3.31
CA GLN A 558 -48.30 35.11 -2.77
C GLN A 558 -49.35 35.33 -3.87
N ASP A 559 -50.60 34.96 -3.62
CA ASP A 559 -51.70 35.18 -4.55
C ASP A 559 -52.23 36.62 -4.44
N LYS A 560 -53.08 37.04 -5.41
CA LYS A 560 -53.74 38.35 -5.45
C LYS A 560 -54.53 38.66 -4.17
N SER A 561 -54.98 37.63 -3.46
CA SER A 561 -55.68 37.72 -2.16
C SER A 561 -54.74 37.87 -0.95
N LYS A 562 -53.43 38.09 -1.16
CA LYS A 562 -52.36 38.12 -0.14
C LYS A 562 -52.12 36.80 0.61
N GLU A 563 -52.79 35.71 0.24
CA GLU A 563 -52.56 34.39 0.80
C GLU A 563 -51.30 33.74 0.23
N ILE A 564 -50.57 33.02 1.08
CA ILE A 564 -49.36 32.28 0.70
C ILE A 564 -49.77 30.91 0.17
N ILE A 565 -49.45 30.66 -1.09
CA ILE A 565 -49.66 29.39 -1.80
C ILE A 565 -48.33 28.67 -1.94
N ILE A 566 -48.35 27.38 -1.60
CA ILE A 566 -47.26 26.43 -1.71
C ILE A 566 -47.55 25.52 -2.89
N GLN A 567 -46.60 25.35 -3.81
CA GLN A 567 -46.74 24.50 -5.00
C GLN A 567 -45.47 23.68 -5.25
N LEU A 568 -45.58 22.45 -5.79
CA LEU A 568 -44.39 21.71 -6.25
C LEU A 568 -43.66 22.43 -7.39
N THR A 569 -42.32 22.34 -7.42
CA THR A 569 -41.51 22.83 -8.55
C THR A 569 -41.85 22.10 -9.85
N SER A 570 -41.47 22.68 -10.98
CA SER A 570 -41.71 22.07 -12.29
C SER A 570 -41.07 20.68 -12.41
N LEU A 571 -39.88 20.49 -11.83
CA LEU A 571 -39.22 19.18 -11.78
C LEU A 571 -39.98 18.17 -10.91
N GLN A 572 -40.51 18.60 -9.77
CA GLN A 572 -41.31 17.72 -8.90
C GLN A 572 -42.70 17.39 -9.46
N LEU A 573 -43.27 18.26 -10.29
CA LEU A 573 -44.47 17.95 -11.07
C LEU A 573 -44.18 16.84 -12.11
N PHE A 574 -43.08 16.95 -12.85
CA PHE A 574 -42.65 15.89 -13.75
C PHE A 574 -42.37 14.58 -13.02
N SER A 575 -41.71 14.65 -11.85
CA SER A 575 -41.52 13.51 -10.96
C SER A 575 -42.86 12.84 -10.59
N ARG A 576 -43.90 13.61 -10.26
CA ARG A 576 -45.25 13.08 -10.01
C ARG A 576 -45.82 12.34 -11.22
N ASP A 577 -45.65 12.90 -12.42
CA ASP A 577 -46.11 12.28 -13.66
C ASP A 577 -45.39 10.94 -13.93
N VAL A 578 -44.08 10.89 -13.69
CA VAL A 578 -43.28 9.65 -13.78
C VAL A 578 -43.74 8.63 -12.74
N TYR A 579 -43.99 9.05 -11.50
CA TYR A 579 -44.53 8.18 -10.46
C TYR A 579 -45.87 7.56 -10.88
N MET A 580 -46.82 8.37 -11.36
CA MET A 580 -48.12 7.88 -11.85
C MET A 580 -47.98 6.91 -13.03
N LEU A 581 -47.08 7.21 -13.99
CA LEU A 581 -46.83 6.37 -15.15
C LEU A 581 -46.27 5.01 -14.77
N LEU A 582 -45.24 4.99 -13.91
CA LEU A 582 -44.64 3.74 -13.46
C LEU A 582 -45.63 2.95 -12.59
N THR A 583 -46.44 3.62 -11.77
CA THR A 583 -47.49 2.96 -10.98
C THR A 583 -48.51 2.27 -11.88
N LYS A 584 -48.98 2.94 -12.95
CA LYS A 584 -49.86 2.31 -13.95
C LYS A 584 -49.17 1.21 -14.77
N SER A 585 -47.84 1.18 -14.81
CA SER A 585 -47.03 0.17 -15.51
C SER A 585 -46.55 -0.98 -14.61
N GLY A 586 -47.13 -1.15 -13.42
CA GLY A 586 -46.74 -2.21 -12.48
C GLY A 586 -45.37 -1.99 -11.81
N GLY A 587 -44.96 -0.73 -11.68
CA GLY A 587 -43.75 -0.29 -10.97
C GLY A 587 -42.46 -0.34 -11.79
N ARG A 588 -42.51 -0.73 -13.08
CA ARG A 588 -41.34 -0.85 -13.95
C ARG A 588 -41.65 -0.51 -15.40
N LEU A 589 -40.71 0.10 -16.12
CA LEU A 589 -40.85 0.43 -17.53
C LEU A 589 -39.48 0.43 -18.24
N THR A 590 -39.38 -0.03 -19.49
CA THR A 590 -38.10 0.07 -20.21
C THR A 590 -37.85 1.51 -20.65
N LEU A 591 -36.59 1.95 -20.60
CA LEU A 591 -36.23 3.32 -21.00
C LEU A 591 -36.65 3.61 -22.45
N GLY A 592 -36.48 2.65 -23.36
CA GLY A 592 -36.88 2.80 -24.76
C GLY A 592 -38.39 2.97 -24.98
N SER A 593 -39.23 2.45 -24.08
CA SER A 593 -40.69 2.62 -24.13
C SER A 593 -41.21 3.85 -23.38
N PHE A 594 -40.34 4.56 -22.66
CA PHE A 594 -40.77 5.60 -21.72
C PHE A 594 -41.50 6.76 -22.41
N GLU A 595 -40.90 7.36 -23.44
CA GLU A 595 -41.48 8.51 -24.15
C GLU A 595 -42.83 8.18 -24.79
N THR A 596 -42.95 6.99 -25.39
CA THR A 596 -44.21 6.51 -26.00
C THR A 596 -45.30 6.32 -24.95
N SER A 597 -44.96 5.70 -23.81
CA SER A 597 -45.92 5.47 -22.72
C SER A 597 -46.31 6.77 -22.03
N TYR A 598 -45.38 7.70 -21.86
CA TYR A 598 -45.65 9.03 -21.31
C TYR A 598 -46.61 9.82 -22.21
N MET A 599 -46.32 9.87 -23.53
CA MET A 599 -47.18 10.57 -24.49
C MET A 599 -48.57 9.93 -24.57
N ARG A 600 -48.68 8.61 -24.41
CA ARG A 600 -49.98 7.92 -24.35
C ARG A 600 -50.77 8.27 -23.09
N MET A 601 -50.12 8.35 -21.93
CA MET A 601 -50.79 8.61 -20.66
C MET A 601 -51.18 10.08 -20.48
N PHE A 602 -50.31 10.99 -20.92
CA PHE A 602 -50.45 12.43 -20.66
C PHE A 602 -50.84 13.22 -21.92
N GLY A 603 -50.80 12.63 -23.12
CA GLY A 603 -51.17 13.32 -24.36
C GLY A 603 -50.20 14.43 -24.79
N THR A 604 -49.04 14.57 -24.13
CA THR A 604 -47.98 15.51 -24.49
C THR A 604 -46.64 14.80 -24.59
N ALA A 605 -45.82 15.21 -25.56
CA ALA A 605 -44.46 14.73 -25.69
C ALA A 605 -43.57 15.38 -24.60
N ILE A 606 -42.66 14.59 -24.02
CA ILE A 606 -41.69 15.10 -23.05
C ILE A 606 -40.67 15.96 -23.77
N GLN A 607 -40.39 17.13 -23.20
CA GLN A 607 -39.44 18.08 -23.74
C GLN A 607 -38.44 18.45 -22.64
N PRO A 608 -37.28 17.76 -22.58
CA PRO A 608 -36.28 17.93 -21.53
C PRO A 608 -35.82 19.39 -21.35
N LYS A 609 -35.75 20.15 -22.44
CA LYS A 609 -35.32 21.56 -22.45
C LYS A 609 -36.18 22.45 -21.53
N LEU A 610 -37.47 22.14 -21.39
CA LEU A 610 -38.39 22.91 -20.53
C LEU A 610 -38.12 22.73 -19.03
N TYR A 611 -37.35 21.70 -18.69
CA TYR A 611 -36.90 21.42 -17.34
C TYR A 611 -35.42 21.76 -17.13
N GLY A 612 -34.74 22.31 -18.15
CA GLY A 612 -33.30 22.62 -18.10
C GLY A 612 -32.37 21.46 -18.44
N PHE A 613 -32.87 20.37 -19.03
CA PHE A 613 -32.07 19.18 -19.34
C PHE A 613 -31.91 18.94 -20.85
N GLN A 614 -30.78 18.33 -21.24
CA GLN A 614 -30.45 18.09 -22.65
C GLN A 614 -31.11 16.83 -23.22
N SER A 615 -31.48 15.86 -22.38
CA SER A 615 -32.08 14.59 -22.78
C SER A 615 -33.08 14.07 -21.74
N VAL A 616 -33.98 13.17 -22.15
CA VAL A 616 -34.91 12.49 -21.23
C VAL A 616 -34.15 11.64 -20.21
N PHE A 617 -33.02 11.04 -20.61
CA PHE A 617 -32.17 10.28 -19.70
C PHE A 617 -31.61 11.16 -18.56
N THR A 618 -31.03 12.33 -18.90
CA THR A 618 -30.52 13.27 -17.91
C THR A 618 -31.63 13.85 -17.01
N LEU A 619 -32.84 14.02 -17.57
CA LEU A 619 -34.01 14.47 -16.82
C LEU A 619 -34.48 13.39 -15.81
N LEU A 620 -34.51 12.13 -16.21
CA LEU A 620 -34.84 11.01 -15.32
C LEU A 620 -33.78 10.80 -14.23
N GLN A 621 -32.51 11.06 -14.52
CA GLN A 621 -31.44 11.05 -13.51
C GLN A 621 -31.57 12.17 -12.47
N ALA A 622 -32.31 13.24 -12.78
CA ALA A 622 -32.52 14.38 -11.88
C ALA A 622 -33.64 14.16 -10.85
N ILE A 623 -34.32 13.01 -10.87
CA ILE A 623 -35.39 12.65 -9.92
C ILE A 623 -35.15 11.27 -9.28
N PRO A 624 -33.94 11.02 -8.70
CA PRO A 624 -33.57 9.72 -8.14
C PRO A 624 -34.49 9.27 -7.00
N GLU A 625 -35.12 10.21 -6.29
CA GLU A 625 -36.11 9.96 -5.25
C GLU A 625 -37.42 9.32 -5.76
N THR A 626 -37.59 9.22 -7.08
CA THR A 626 -38.79 8.68 -7.73
C THR A 626 -38.51 7.42 -8.54
N VAL A 627 -37.41 7.43 -9.30
CA VAL A 627 -37.11 6.40 -10.29
C VAL A 627 -35.64 5.99 -10.21
N GLU A 628 -35.41 4.68 -10.12
CA GLU A 628 -34.10 4.06 -10.18
C GLU A 628 -33.87 3.48 -11.59
N ILE A 629 -32.76 3.83 -12.23
CA ILE A 629 -32.40 3.33 -13.56
C ILE A 629 -31.43 2.15 -13.41
N LYS A 630 -31.83 0.94 -13.83
CA LYS A 630 -30.99 -0.27 -13.80
C LYS A 630 -30.68 -0.79 -15.19
N GLY A 631 -29.47 -1.33 -15.38
CA GLY A 631 -29.03 -1.95 -16.64
C GLY A 631 -28.00 -1.12 -17.42
N LYS A 632 -27.58 -1.62 -18.59
CA LYS A 632 -26.60 -0.95 -19.47
C LYS A 632 -27.12 -0.85 -20.90
N GLY A 633 -26.88 0.29 -21.54
CA GLY A 633 -27.31 0.58 -22.91
C GLY A 633 -28.81 0.40 -23.09
N ASN A 634 -29.22 -0.21 -24.19
CA ASN A 634 -30.63 -0.37 -24.57
C ASN A 634 -31.44 -1.32 -23.66
N LYS A 635 -30.79 -1.98 -22.68
CA LYS A 635 -31.44 -2.85 -21.69
C LYS A 635 -31.73 -2.13 -20.37
N GLN A 636 -31.75 -0.79 -20.37
CA GLN A 636 -32.07 0.00 -19.19
C GLN A 636 -33.56 -0.05 -18.85
N ILE A 637 -33.86 -0.28 -17.57
CA ILE A 637 -35.21 -0.37 -17.00
C ILE A 637 -35.32 0.68 -15.90
N LEU A 638 -36.43 1.43 -15.95
CA LEU A 638 -36.90 2.37 -14.95
C LEU A 638 -37.72 1.60 -13.91
N ILE A 639 -37.39 1.75 -12.63
CA ILE A 639 -38.08 1.09 -11.52
C ILE A 639 -38.46 2.16 -10.51
N LEU A 640 -39.66 2.10 -9.93
CA LEU A 640 -40.03 3.00 -8.82
C LEU A 640 -39.04 2.86 -7.66
N ASN A 641 -38.53 3.97 -7.16
CA ASN A 641 -37.62 3.97 -6.03
C ASN A 641 -38.36 3.41 -4.79
N LYS A 642 -37.77 2.41 -4.14
CA LYS A 642 -38.31 1.76 -2.95
C LYS A 642 -38.40 2.69 -1.74
N GLU A 643 -37.61 3.76 -1.71
CA GLU A 643 -37.67 4.79 -0.65
C GLU A 643 -39.04 5.49 -0.60
N LEU A 644 -39.84 5.46 -1.67
CA LEU A 644 -41.23 5.93 -1.66
C LEU A 644 -42.13 5.12 -0.70
N TYR A 645 -41.81 3.84 -0.46
CA TYR A 645 -42.57 2.95 0.44
C TYR A 645 -42.45 3.37 1.91
N ASP A 646 -41.26 3.82 2.32
CA ASP A 646 -40.99 4.23 3.70
C ASP A 646 -41.75 5.52 4.09
N CYS A 647 -42.33 6.24 3.12
CA CYS A 647 -43.12 7.45 3.31
C CYS A 647 -44.63 7.23 3.17
N SER A 648 -45.09 5.98 3.15
CA SER A 648 -46.51 5.63 3.00
C SER A 648 -47.13 6.20 1.71
N ILE A 649 -46.36 6.24 0.61
CA ILE A 649 -46.86 6.50 -0.75
C ILE A 649 -47.20 5.14 -1.37
N GLU A 650 -48.43 4.96 -1.86
CA GLU A 650 -48.93 3.65 -2.32
C GLU A 650 -48.11 3.08 -3.50
N MET A 651 -47.83 1.78 -3.47
CA MET A 651 -47.20 1.03 -4.55
C MET A 651 -48.21 0.03 -5.15
N PRO A 652 -48.23 -0.18 -6.47
CA PRO A 652 -49.13 -1.15 -7.07
C PRO A 652 -48.71 -2.60 -6.75
N GLY A 653 -49.61 -3.35 -6.12
CA GLY A 653 -49.71 -4.82 -6.16
C GLY A 653 -48.49 -5.63 -5.70
N ARG A 654 -48.39 -5.92 -4.41
CA ARG A 654 -47.66 -7.12 -3.91
C ARG A 654 -48.49 -8.36 -4.30
N VAL A 655 -48.05 -9.08 -5.33
CA VAL A 655 -48.18 -10.54 -5.32
C VAL A 655 -46.76 -11.07 -5.18
N GLU A 656 -46.49 -11.76 -4.08
CA GLU A 656 -45.28 -12.56 -3.92
C GLU A 656 -45.21 -13.56 -5.07
N ILE A 657 -44.34 -13.31 -6.04
CA ILE A 657 -44.03 -14.28 -7.08
C ILE A 657 -42.52 -14.54 -7.02
N ASN A 658 -42.15 -15.56 -6.26
CA ASN A 658 -40.98 -16.38 -6.56
C ASN A 658 -41.16 -16.90 -8.00
N ILE A 659 -40.45 -16.39 -9.00
CA ILE A 659 -40.14 -17.11 -10.25
C ILE A 659 -38.93 -16.46 -10.95
N LYS A 660 -38.18 -17.35 -11.60
CA LYS A 660 -36.88 -17.22 -12.29
C LYS A 660 -36.83 -16.11 -13.35
N ILE A 661 -35.61 -15.58 -13.54
CA ILE A 661 -35.20 -14.68 -14.61
C ILE A 661 -35.35 -15.41 -15.95
N ASN A 662 -36.45 -15.15 -16.67
CA ASN A 662 -36.58 -15.12 -18.13
C ASN A 662 -38.07 -15.24 -18.49
N GLU A 663 -38.76 -14.12 -18.68
CA GLU A 663 -39.90 -14.00 -19.60
C GLU A 663 -40.38 -12.53 -19.65
N SER A 664 -40.63 -12.04 -20.87
CA SER A 664 -41.21 -10.72 -21.14
C SER A 664 -42.74 -10.76 -20.99
N PRO A 665 -43.39 -9.83 -20.27
CA PRO A 665 -44.85 -9.77 -20.25
C PRO A 665 -45.34 -9.22 -21.59
N LYS A 666 -46.10 -10.02 -22.35
CA LYS A 666 -46.63 -9.65 -23.68
C LYS A 666 -48.04 -9.06 -23.66
N ASP A 667 -48.77 -9.08 -22.56
CA ASP A 667 -50.18 -8.66 -22.58
C ASP A 667 -50.44 -7.57 -21.55
N PHE A 668 -50.36 -6.31 -21.99
CA PHE A 668 -50.96 -5.18 -21.28
C PHE A 668 -51.99 -4.53 -22.21
N VAL A 669 -53.27 -4.68 -21.87
CA VAL A 669 -54.36 -3.91 -22.49
C VAL A 669 -54.45 -2.56 -21.77
N PRO A 670 -54.20 -1.43 -22.45
CA PRO A 670 -54.12 -0.12 -21.80
C PRO A 670 -55.51 0.43 -21.40
N PRO A 671 -55.59 1.22 -20.31
CA PRO A 671 -56.83 1.87 -19.89
C PRO A 671 -57.26 2.99 -20.87
N ASN A 672 -58.56 3.28 -20.86
CA ASN A 672 -59.25 4.22 -21.76
C ASN A 672 -58.66 5.65 -21.66
N PRO A 673 -58.31 6.32 -22.79
CA PRO A 673 -57.77 7.68 -22.80
C PRO A 673 -58.64 8.74 -22.08
N LYS A 674 -59.94 8.46 -21.90
CA LYS A 674 -60.87 9.37 -21.20
C LYS A 674 -60.73 9.36 -19.67
N GLU A 675 -60.00 8.40 -19.10
CA GLU A 675 -59.79 8.25 -17.65
C GLU A 675 -58.39 8.69 -17.18
N CYS A 676 -57.58 9.29 -18.07
CA CYS A 676 -56.22 9.72 -17.75
C CYS A 676 -56.17 11.23 -17.41
N PRO A 677 -55.54 11.64 -16.29
CA PRO A 677 -55.34 13.05 -15.99
C PRO A 677 -54.46 13.71 -17.05
N ARG A 678 -54.87 14.87 -17.57
CA ARG A 678 -53.99 15.69 -18.43
C ARG A 678 -52.81 16.22 -17.61
N PRO A 679 -51.59 16.27 -18.17
CA PRO A 679 -50.45 16.90 -17.55
C PRO A 679 -50.81 18.37 -17.34
N LEU A 680 -50.67 18.83 -16.10
CA LEU A 680 -51.22 20.12 -15.67
C LEU A 680 -50.53 21.34 -16.31
N PHE A 681 -49.45 21.16 -17.07
CA PHE A 681 -48.78 22.21 -17.82
C PHE A 681 -48.11 21.68 -19.10
N PRO A 682 -48.60 22.00 -20.31
CA PRO A 682 -47.71 22.39 -21.39
C PRO A 682 -47.21 23.81 -21.05
N PRO A 683 -45.90 24.10 -21.03
CA PRO A 683 -45.47 25.48 -20.81
C PRO A 683 -45.94 26.31 -21.99
N LYS A 684 -46.83 27.25 -21.71
CA LYS A 684 -47.13 28.34 -22.62
C LYS A 684 -45.88 29.20 -22.71
N VAL A 685 -45.31 29.24 -23.90
CA VAL A 685 -44.34 30.25 -24.34
C VAL A 685 -45.13 31.55 -24.49
N THR A 686 -45.08 32.43 -23.50
CA THR A 686 -45.30 33.89 -23.64
C THR A 686 -44.83 34.59 -22.36
N GLU A 687 -43.68 35.27 -22.49
CA GLU A 687 -43.23 36.53 -21.84
C GLU A 687 -43.09 36.53 -20.29
N GLU A 688 -42.01 37.03 -19.68
CA GLU A 688 -41.04 38.07 -20.07
C GLU A 688 -39.60 37.66 -19.71
N ILE A 689 -38.67 38.04 -20.59
CA ILE A 689 -37.22 38.03 -20.36
C ILE A 689 -36.92 39.11 -19.31
N TRP A 690 -36.05 38.82 -18.32
CA TRP A 690 -34.92 39.68 -17.93
C TRP A 690 -33.87 38.89 -17.16
N ASP A 691 -32.64 39.20 -17.53
CA ASP A 691 -31.36 38.60 -17.14
C ASP A 691 -31.09 38.69 -15.64
N THR A 692 -30.36 37.71 -15.13
CA THR A 692 -29.22 37.97 -14.23
C THR A 692 -28.23 36.82 -14.35
N GLU A 693 -27.05 37.17 -14.85
CA GLU A 693 -25.82 36.38 -14.84
C GLU A 693 -25.43 35.96 -13.41
N ASN A 694 -24.59 34.92 -13.33
CA ASN A 694 -23.91 34.33 -12.17
C ASN A 694 -24.59 33.13 -11.50
N ASN A 695 -24.21 31.93 -11.97
CA ASN A 695 -23.67 30.85 -11.13
C ASN A 695 -23.35 29.63 -12.01
N GLN A 696 -22.34 29.75 -12.86
CA GLN A 696 -21.63 28.60 -13.40
C GLN A 696 -20.49 28.27 -12.44
N GLU A 697 -20.76 27.43 -11.45
CA GLU A 697 -19.78 26.52 -10.84
C GLU A 697 -20.48 25.64 -9.81
N LYS A 698 -20.10 24.36 -9.76
CA LYS A 698 -20.58 23.28 -8.87
C LYS A 698 -21.82 22.50 -9.34
N SER A 699 -21.60 21.58 -10.29
CA SER A 699 -22.30 20.28 -10.30
C SER A 699 -21.68 19.31 -11.32
N ASN A 700 -20.38 19.06 -11.20
CA ASN A 700 -19.72 17.94 -11.88
C ASN A 700 -18.99 17.08 -10.85
N ALA A 701 -19.69 16.12 -10.24
CA ALA A 701 -19.13 14.88 -9.68
C ALA A 701 -20.20 14.09 -8.94
N LEU A 702 -20.88 13.13 -9.58
CA LEU A 702 -21.59 12.04 -8.88
C LEU A 702 -22.08 10.96 -9.86
N VAL A 703 -21.16 10.23 -10.51
CA VAL A 703 -21.49 8.92 -11.09
C VAL A 703 -20.28 8.01 -11.01
N SER A 704 -20.27 7.10 -10.03
CA SER A 704 -19.63 5.77 -10.13
C SER A 704 -19.57 5.10 -8.75
N ALA A 705 -20.65 4.42 -8.34
CA ALA A 705 -20.57 3.35 -7.35
C ALA A 705 -21.83 2.49 -7.41
N ASN A 706 -21.75 1.35 -8.10
CA ASN A 706 -22.70 0.26 -7.90
C ASN A 706 -22.04 -1.04 -8.36
N ASN A 707 -21.57 -1.84 -7.40
CA ASN A 707 -21.52 -3.31 -7.43
C ASN A 707 -20.81 -3.79 -6.16
N ILE A 708 -21.56 -4.27 -5.16
CA ILE A 708 -21.01 -5.21 -4.17
C ILE A 708 -22.04 -6.32 -3.95
N ARG A 709 -21.61 -7.55 -4.27
CA ARG A 709 -22.32 -8.79 -4.01
C ARG A 709 -22.10 -9.19 -2.55
N LYS A 710 -23.15 -9.73 -1.91
CA LYS A 710 -23.05 -10.43 -0.63
C LYS A 710 -22.17 -11.67 -0.78
N ILE A 711 -21.09 -11.79 0.01
CA ILE A 711 -20.41 -13.07 0.27
C ILE A 711 -20.03 -13.13 1.75
N ARG A 712 -20.54 -14.16 2.45
CA ARG A 712 -20.10 -14.58 3.79
C ARG A 712 -18.78 -15.34 3.64
N LEU A 713 -17.71 -14.84 4.25
CA LEU A 713 -16.46 -15.59 4.47
C LEU A 713 -15.83 -15.10 5.78
N ALA A 714 -16.39 -15.53 6.91
CA ALA A 714 -15.79 -15.37 8.23
C ALA A 714 -16.06 -16.63 9.05
N ALA A 715 -15.46 -17.74 8.66
CA ALA A 715 -15.47 -18.98 9.44
C ALA A 715 -14.37 -19.98 9.02
N GLN A 716 -13.12 -19.56 8.75
CA GLN A 716 -12.04 -20.54 8.49
C GLN A 716 -10.65 -20.19 9.05
N PHE A 717 -10.49 -19.15 9.89
CA PHE A 717 -9.20 -18.85 10.53
C PHE A 717 -9.30 -18.75 12.04
N GLN A 718 -9.81 -19.79 12.69
CA GLN A 718 -9.55 -20.02 14.12
C GLN A 718 -9.36 -21.53 14.35
N THR A 719 -8.12 -21.95 14.54
CA THR A 719 -7.80 -23.22 15.21
C THR A 719 -8.00 -23.01 16.72
N PRO A 720 -8.75 -23.86 17.43
CA PRO A 720 -8.91 -23.73 18.87
C PRO A 720 -7.63 -24.20 19.59
N ILE A 721 -7.02 -23.30 20.36
CA ILE A 721 -6.02 -23.64 21.36
C ILE A 721 -6.76 -24.30 22.53
N GLN A 722 -6.60 -25.62 22.68
CA GLN A 722 -7.03 -26.32 23.89
C GLN A 722 -6.02 -26.01 25.01
N PHE A 723 -6.50 -25.41 26.09
CA PHE A 723 -5.75 -25.31 27.34
C PHE A 723 -5.62 -26.71 27.97
N LYS A 724 -4.39 -27.14 28.21
CA LYS A 724 -4.00 -27.95 29.36
C LYS A 724 -2.63 -27.49 29.85
#